data_AF-A0A942SM40-F1
#
_entry.id   AF-A0A942SM40-F1
#
_cell.length_a   1.000
_cell.length_b   1.000
_cell.length_c   1.000
_cell.angle_alpha   90.00
_cell.angle_beta   90.00
_cell.angle_gamma   90.00
#
_symmetry.space_group_name_H-M   'P 1'
#
loop_
_entity.id
_entity.type
_entity.pdbx_description
1 polymer ?
#
loop_
_entity_poly.entity_id
_entity_poly.type
_entity_poly.pdbx_seq_one_letter_code
_entity_poly.pdbx_strand_id
1 'polypeptide(L)'
;MTRHPARIFLAIFATGLLGLPGAASASPSTPTADFIDNGDATTTHLKTGLTWMRCAVGLAWTGNTCSGNAATYSDATADPLVSSLTFAGYGDWRLPTIAELNSIVEREADSPTINGKVFPNTPAGNFLSATPMYQMPGYSWVVNFASGGDGSGRGSYYLRLVRGGQSVEATAPSAPAGDFLDNKDGTVTHLKTGLSWMRCAVGKIWTGSTCSGSSQYMSWNSAVALASNFAGYGDWRLPSVDELKSVVEYTARSPAMNSTIFPAPPNLWSSEQIVSATDYLILGKPTQVLYGTNDAYYLNAAYGVVGGMAKSATYNGALLVRGQQAWAISPAPPVKALSLALTCPSSLSAGTPGNCVATAAFSDFTTSSVTPLWTVSDAAALAVNEDGSLVPENVGAVTPVTITATYRDADVTKTAVAAITVKPVPKTLAGLLIVGEGSVASGGSLTLQGTATYGNGNSSPVSPTWRVSDSGIATISSAGVLSVNPVTTDTPLTVTASYSEGSVTQTASWIVTVKAPPLAFAIDPATLQAAPGTDITLSAAGGTIQSCVSSNPAVIPDPLVDSSGSTATATVAASATAGAQVTLTCLSNTAASAQAGITVAALPSAAERVFNWAESAYPELFSPAGETTQTAMGYTYRYYPRENCYLATKDGRVYYLGSLTQDRISDVGALADYLLQAKAAGF
;
A
#
# COMPACT_ATOMS: atom_id res chain seq x y z
N MET A 1 7.29 27.43 -98.17
CA MET A 1 6.94 28.73 -97.56
C MET A 1 5.50 28.62 -97.06
N THR A 2 5.28 28.10 -95.85
CA THR A 2 5.04 28.88 -94.61
C THR A 2 3.83 29.83 -94.69
N ARG A 3 2.68 29.37 -94.16
CA ARG A 3 1.89 29.96 -93.05
C ARG A 3 0.40 29.62 -93.21
N HIS A 4 -0.10 28.77 -92.31
CA HIS A 4 -1.53 28.65 -92.04
C HIS A 4 -1.98 29.83 -91.16
N PRO A 5 -3.04 30.59 -91.50
CA PRO A 5 -3.65 31.53 -90.58
C PRO A 5 -4.69 30.83 -89.70
N ALA A 6 -4.54 31.04 -88.39
CA ALA A 6 -5.40 30.53 -87.34
C ALA A 6 -6.78 31.21 -87.37
N ARG A 7 -7.82 30.42 -87.08
CA ARG A 7 -9.22 30.84 -86.96
C ARG A 7 -9.42 31.70 -85.71
N ILE A 8 -9.99 32.90 -85.92
CA ILE A 8 -10.48 33.81 -84.90
C ILE A 8 -11.79 33.26 -84.34
N PHE A 9 -11.82 32.97 -83.03
CA PHE A 9 -13.07 32.81 -82.28
C PHE A 9 -13.29 34.05 -81.42
N LEU A 10 -14.41 34.71 -81.70
CA LEU A 10 -14.94 35.89 -81.02
C LEU A 10 -15.55 35.45 -79.67
N ALA A 11 -14.92 35.80 -78.55
CA ALA A 11 -15.51 35.68 -77.23
C ALA A 11 -16.03 37.04 -76.78
N ILE A 12 -17.35 37.11 -76.60
CA ILE A 12 -18.09 38.26 -76.08
C ILE A 12 -17.70 38.44 -74.60
N PHE A 13 -17.02 39.53 -74.25
CA PHE A 13 -16.85 39.95 -72.86
C PHE A 13 -18.16 40.56 -72.37
N ALA A 14 -18.95 39.78 -71.65
CA ALA A 14 -20.01 40.31 -70.81
C ALA A 14 -19.35 41.06 -69.64
N THR A 15 -19.51 42.37 -69.58
CA THR A 15 -19.21 43.20 -68.40
C THR A 15 -20.21 42.87 -67.29
N GLY A 16 -19.98 41.74 -66.62
CA GLY A 16 -20.53 41.50 -65.31
C GLY A 16 -19.76 42.34 -64.31
N LEU A 17 -20.44 43.30 -63.70
CA LEU A 17 -19.97 43.97 -62.49
C LEU A 17 -19.89 42.90 -61.39
N LEU A 18 -18.82 42.12 -61.37
CA LEU A 18 -18.48 41.30 -60.22
C LEU A 18 -18.15 42.30 -59.12
N GLY A 19 -19.13 42.49 -58.21
CA GLY A 19 -18.85 43.05 -56.91
C GLY A 19 -17.61 42.33 -56.38
N LEU A 20 -16.62 43.12 -55.95
CA LEU A 20 -15.52 42.63 -55.14
C LEU A 20 -16.11 41.62 -54.15
N PRO A 21 -15.55 40.41 -54.00
CA PRO A 21 -15.92 39.59 -52.86
C PRO A 21 -15.73 40.48 -51.64
N GLY A 22 -16.84 40.84 -51.00
CA GLY A 22 -16.81 41.58 -49.75
C GLY A 22 -15.86 40.82 -48.85
N ALA A 23 -14.89 41.54 -48.27
CA ALA A 23 -13.86 40.98 -47.42
C ALA A 23 -14.51 39.91 -46.53
N ALA A 24 -14.23 38.64 -46.83
CA ALA A 24 -14.61 37.56 -45.95
C ALA A 24 -14.00 37.95 -44.60
N SER A 25 -14.83 38.13 -43.59
CA SER A 25 -14.37 38.38 -42.23
C SER A 25 -13.32 37.32 -41.92
N ALA A 26 -12.07 37.72 -41.78
CA ALA A 26 -10.98 36.81 -41.51
C ALA A 26 -11.30 36.02 -40.24
N SER A 27 -10.96 34.73 -40.24
CA SER A 27 -11.16 33.88 -39.07
C SER A 27 -10.32 34.44 -37.91
N PRO A 28 -10.88 34.56 -36.68
CA PRO A 28 -10.13 35.03 -35.53
C PRO A 28 -8.84 34.21 -35.33
N SER A 29 -7.74 34.86 -34.97
CA SER A 29 -6.45 34.19 -34.74
C SER A 29 -6.37 33.51 -33.37
N THR A 30 -7.16 33.96 -32.39
CA THR A 30 -7.33 33.36 -31.06
C THR A 30 -8.82 33.38 -30.65
N PRO A 31 -9.66 32.57 -31.31
CA PRO A 31 -11.10 32.53 -31.05
C PRO A 31 -11.42 32.10 -29.62
N THR A 32 -12.61 32.48 -29.12
CA THR A 32 -13.04 32.12 -27.75
C THR A 32 -13.08 30.61 -27.52
N ALA A 33 -13.26 29.82 -28.59
CA ALA A 33 -13.24 28.35 -28.53
C ALA A 33 -11.88 27.77 -28.12
N ASP A 34 -10.78 28.54 -28.24
CA ASP A 34 -9.44 28.12 -27.80
C ASP A 34 -9.26 28.23 -26.28
N PHE A 35 -10.29 28.70 -25.56
CA PHE A 35 -10.21 29.00 -24.15
C PHE A 35 -11.32 28.30 -23.36
N ILE A 36 -10.94 27.70 -22.23
CA ILE A 36 -11.87 27.21 -21.20
C ILE A 36 -11.98 28.28 -20.11
N ASP A 37 -13.19 28.68 -19.76
CA ASP A 37 -13.44 29.50 -18.57
C ASP A 37 -13.47 28.58 -17.34
N ASN A 38 -12.60 28.86 -16.35
CA ASN A 38 -12.48 28.04 -15.15
C ASN A 38 -13.46 28.45 -14.03
N GLY A 39 -14.24 29.53 -14.23
CA GLY A 39 -15.24 29.99 -13.27
C GLY A 39 -14.67 30.71 -12.04
N ASP A 40 -13.36 30.93 -11.99
CA ASP A 40 -12.62 31.50 -10.87
C ASP A 40 -11.80 32.74 -11.27
N ALA A 41 -12.27 33.46 -12.31
CA ALA A 41 -11.56 34.58 -12.95
C ALA A 41 -10.26 34.19 -13.68
N THR A 42 -10.03 32.90 -13.91
CA THR A 42 -8.97 32.38 -14.77
C THR A 42 -9.53 31.74 -16.03
N THR A 43 -8.68 31.54 -17.03
CA THR A 43 -9.03 30.84 -18.27
C THR A 43 -7.88 29.97 -18.75
N THR A 44 -8.16 28.77 -19.23
CA THR A 44 -7.15 27.86 -19.77
C THR A 44 -7.11 27.96 -21.29
N HIS A 45 -5.96 28.35 -21.83
CA HIS A 45 -5.71 28.40 -23.27
C HIS A 45 -5.35 27.00 -23.77
N LEU A 46 -6.24 26.38 -24.53
CA LEU A 46 -6.14 25.00 -24.99
C LEU A 46 -4.90 24.72 -25.83
N LYS A 47 -4.48 25.69 -26.64
CA LYS A 47 -3.32 25.57 -27.53
C LYS A 47 -2.01 25.44 -26.76
N THR A 48 -1.87 26.11 -25.62
CA THR A 48 -0.64 26.08 -24.81
C THR A 48 -0.78 25.26 -23.53
N GLY A 49 -1.99 24.87 -23.13
CA GLY A 49 -2.29 24.23 -21.85
C GLY A 49 -2.11 25.16 -20.64
N LEU A 50 -1.91 26.45 -20.86
CA LEU A 50 -1.62 27.42 -19.80
C LEU A 50 -2.89 28.03 -19.23
N THR A 51 -2.90 28.27 -17.92
CA THR A 51 -3.99 28.98 -17.24
C THR A 51 -3.61 30.43 -17.01
N TRP A 52 -4.42 31.34 -17.53
CA TRP A 52 -4.21 32.78 -17.52
C TRP A 52 -5.12 33.49 -16.54
N MET A 53 -4.63 34.54 -15.91
CA MET A 53 -5.52 35.53 -15.29
C MET A 53 -6.30 36.27 -16.38
N ARG A 54 -7.62 36.37 -16.23
CA ARG A 54 -8.48 37.09 -17.19
C ARG A 54 -8.31 38.60 -17.11
N CYS A 55 -8.06 39.14 -15.93
CA CYS A 55 -7.74 40.55 -15.73
C CYS A 55 -6.23 40.81 -15.83
N ALA A 56 -5.86 41.96 -16.41
CA ALA A 56 -4.52 42.49 -16.24
C ALA A 56 -4.31 42.89 -14.76
N VAL A 57 -3.08 42.79 -14.27
CA VAL A 57 -2.76 43.12 -12.87
C VAL A 57 -3.14 44.59 -12.57
N GLY A 58 -3.78 44.80 -11.42
CA GLY A 58 -4.36 46.08 -11.00
C GLY A 58 -5.87 46.21 -11.27
N LEU A 59 -6.42 45.42 -12.20
CA LEU A 59 -7.86 45.30 -12.40
C LEU A 59 -8.46 44.22 -11.50
N ALA A 60 -9.72 44.42 -11.09
CA ALA A 60 -10.49 43.47 -10.29
C ALA A 60 -11.58 42.78 -11.11
N TRP A 61 -11.71 41.46 -10.94
CA TRP A 61 -12.79 40.68 -11.54
C TRP A 61 -14.12 40.95 -10.84
N THR A 62 -15.17 41.23 -11.62
CA THR A 62 -16.52 41.58 -11.12
C THR A 62 -17.53 40.43 -11.26
N GLY A 63 -17.10 39.25 -11.72
CA GLY A 63 -17.97 38.12 -12.04
C GLY A 63 -18.18 37.92 -13.54
N ASN A 64 -18.12 38.99 -14.35
CA ASN A 64 -18.19 38.89 -15.82
C ASN A 64 -17.15 39.76 -16.55
N THR A 65 -16.65 40.82 -15.93
CA THR A 65 -15.69 41.75 -16.56
C THR A 65 -14.62 42.22 -15.57
N CYS A 66 -13.56 42.84 -16.09
CA CYS A 66 -12.50 43.46 -15.30
C CYS A 66 -12.79 44.94 -15.08
N SER A 67 -12.61 45.46 -13.87
CA SER A 67 -12.89 46.86 -13.52
C SER A 67 -11.76 47.48 -12.71
N GLY A 68 -11.72 48.82 -12.65
CA GLY A 68 -10.66 49.57 -11.97
C GLY A 68 -9.57 50.06 -12.92
N ASN A 69 -8.36 50.27 -12.40
CA ASN A 69 -7.22 50.77 -13.17
C ASN A 69 -6.13 49.71 -13.23
N ALA A 70 -5.71 49.34 -14.44
CA ALA A 70 -4.56 48.47 -14.62
C ALA A 70 -3.28 49.16 -14.13
N ALA A 71 -2.42 48.42 -13.44
CA ALA A 71 -1.14 48.90 -12.93
C ALA A 71 -0.01 48.54 -13.90
N THR A 72 1.03 49.39 -13.93
CA THR A 72 2.24 49.15 -14.72
C THR A 72 3.43 48.94 -13.80
N TYR A 73 4.31 48.02 -14.17
CA TYR A 73 5.47 47.62 -13.37
C TYR A 73 6.73 47.63 -14.23
N SER A 74 7.84 48.06 -13.64
CA SER A 74 9.15 47.82 -14.25
C SER A 74 9.56 46.37 -13.99
N ASP A 75 10.49 45.87 -14.81
CA ASP A 75 11.08 44.54 -14.67
C ASP A 75 11.49 44.21 -13.23
N ALA A 76 12.24 45.13 -12.60
CA ALA A 76 12.72 45.01 -11.21
C ALA A 76 11.61 44.95 -10.14
N THR A 77 10.40 45.42 -10.45
CA THR A 77 9.25 45.44 -9.52
C THR A 77 8.23 44.35 -9.81
N ALA A 78 8.28 43.72 -10.98
CA ALA A 78 7.33 42.68 -11.37
C ALA A 78 7.61 41.35 -10.64
N ASP A 79 8.86 40.90 -10.61
CA ASP A 79 9.26 39.64 -9.96
C ASP A 79 8.87 39.52 -8.47
N PRO A 80 9.15 40.52 -7.59
CA PRO A 80 8.77 40.44 -6.18
C PRO A 80 7.25 40.49 -5.97
N LEU A 81 6.51 41.17 -6.85
CA LEU A 81 5.05 41.18 -6.81
C LEU A 81 4.49 39.81 -7.17
N VAL A 82 4.95 39.22 -8.27
CA VAL A 82 4.43 37.96 -8.80
C VAL A 82 4.74 36.80 -7.87
N SER A 83 5.95 36.76 -7.31
CA SER A 83 6.37 35.72 -6.36
C SER A 83 5.62 35.71 -5.03
N SER A 84 4.95 36.80 -4.66
CA SER A 84 4.13 36.88 -3.43
C SER A 84 2.62 36.75 -3.70
N LEU A 85 2.22 36.58 -4.95
CA LEU A 85 0.82 36.60 -5.35
C LEU A 85 0.15 35.23 -5.17
N THR A 86 -0.91 35.19 -4.35
CA THR A 86 -1.89 34.09 -4.35
C THR A 86 -3.17 34.57 -5.03
N PHE A 87 -3.64 33.85 -6.05
CA PHE A 87 -4.87 34.16 -6.77
C PHE A 87 -5.60 32.89 -7.19
N ALA A 88 -6.94 32.89 -7.11
CA ALA A 88 -7.81 31.73 -7.37
C ALA A 88 -7.41 30.46 -6.61
N GLY A 89 -6.84 30.60 -5.41
CA GLY A 89 -6.35 29.47 -4.59
C GLY A 89 -4.97 28.93 -4.98
N TYR A 90 -4.28 29.59 -5.91
CA TYR A 90 -2.97 29.15 -6.42
C TYR A 90 -1.89 30.21 -6.16
N GLY A 91 -0.68 29.76 -5.81
CA GLY A 91 0.49 30.60 -5.54
C GLY A 91 1.65 30.38 -6.53
N ASP A 92 1.44 29.61 -7.59
CA ASP A 92 2.42 29.28 -8.63
C ASP A 92 2.30 30.19 -9.88
N TRP A 93 1.80 31.42 -9.69
CA TRP A 93 1.67 32.40 -10.75
C TRP A 93 3.03 32.96 -11.16
N ARG A 94 3.22 33.14 -12.48
CA ARG A 94 4.44 33.71 -13.05
C ARG A 94 4.16 34.70 -14.17
N LEU A 95 5.18 35.48 -14.51
CA LEU A 95 5.20 36.22 -15.77
C LEU A 95 5.27 35.24 -16.95
N PRO A 96 4.51 35.49 -18.03
CA PRO A 96 4.59 34.73 -19.26
C PRO A 96 5.87 35.07 -20.04
N THR A 97 6.36 34.11 -20.83
CA THR A 97 7.39 34.36 -21.85
C THR A 97 6.81 35.12 -23.05
N ILE A 98 7.68 35.59 -23.94
CA ILE A 98 7.27 36.35 -25.12
C ILE A 98 6.44 35.48 -26.08
N ALA A 99 6.76 34.18 -26.18
CA ALA A 99 5.97 33.24 -26.96
C ALA A 99 4.58 33.00 -26.34
N GLU A 100 4.50 32.89 -25.02
CA GLU A 100 3.23 32.70 -24.32
C GLU A 100 2.32 33.92 -24.46
N LEU A 101 2.83 35.15 -24.29
CA LEU A 101 2.04 36.36 -24.54
C LEU A 101 1.58 36.48 -25.98
N ASN A 102 2.43 36.15 -26.94
CA ASN A 102 2.06 36.16 -28.35
C ASN A 102 0.96 35.13 -28.68
N SER A 103 0.89 34.03 -27.92
CA SER A 103 -0.11 32.98 -28.14
C SER A 103 -1.56 33.42 -27.89
N ILE A 104 -1.78 34.55 -27.20
CA ILE A 104 -3.12 35.09 -26.89
C ILE A 104 -3.44 36.37 -27.68
N VAL A 105 -2.62 36.75 -28.67
CA VAL A 105 -2.89 37.90 -29.53
C VAL A 105 -4.00 37.56 -30.52
N GLU A 106 -5.02 38.41 -30.58
CA GLU A 106 -6.10 38.34 -31.58
C GLU A 106 -5.85 39.41 -32.63
N ARG A 107 -5.27 39.03 -33.77
CA ARG A 107 -4.84 39.97 -34.82
C ARG A 107 -5.97 40.44 -35.70
N GLU A 108 -7.09 39.73 -35.71
CA GLU A 108 -8.30 40.17 -36.41
C GLU A 108 -9.20 41.03 -35.51
N ALA A 109 -8.81 41.29 -34.26
CA ALA A 109 -9.48 42.25 -33.38
C ALA A 109 -8.94 43.66 -33.56
N ASP A 110 -9.85 44.64 -33.43
CA ASP A 110 -9.48 46.04 -33.23
C ASP A 110 -8.74 46.23 -31.90
N SER A 111 -8.01 47.34 -31.77
CA SER A 111 -7.32 47.70 -30.52
C SER A 111 -8.28 47.68 -29.30
N PRO A 112 -8.02 46.87 -28.27
CA PRO A 112 -6.85 45.99 -28.09
C PRO A 112 -6.94 44.66 -28.87
N THR A 113 -5.87 44.28 -29.55
CA THR A 113 -5.67 43.07 -30.36
C THR A 113 -5.60 41.78 -29.52
N ILE A 114 -6.65 41.51 -28.74
CA ILE A 114 -6.83 40.37 -27.85
C ILE A 114 -8.31 40.01 -27.78
N ASN A 115 -8.63 38.74 -27.53
CA ASN A 115 -10.02 38.31 -27.42
C ASN A 115 -10.72 38.97 -26.21
N GLY A 116 -11.47 40.05 -26.47
CA GLY A 116 -12.12 40.86 -25.42
C GLY A 116 -13.22 40.12 -24.64
N LYS A 117 -13.72 38.98 -25.12
CA LYS A 117 -14.65 38.12 -24.35
C LYS A 117 -13.91 37.32 -23.29
N VAL A 118 -12.73 36.82 -23.63
CA VAL A 118 -11.87 36.04 -22.72
C VAL A 118 -11.11 36.97 -21.77
N PHE A 119 -10.57 38.08 -22.29
CA PHE A 119 -9.73 39.04 -21.60
C PHE A 119 -10.36 40.46 -21.61
N PRO A 120 -11.46 40.67 -20.87
CA PRO A 120 -12.21 41.92 -20.93
C PRO A 120 -11.41 43.10 -20.36
N ASN A 121 -11.63 44.28 -20.93
CA ASN A 121 -11.00 45.54 -20.53
C ASN A 121 -9.46 45.48 -20.44
N THR A 122 -8.83 44.72 -21.35
CA THR A 122 -7.37 44.71 -21.49
C THR A 122 -6.88 46.09 -21.94
N PRO A 123 -5.92 46.71 -21.24
CA PRO A 123 -5.28 47.94 -21.71
C PRO A 123 -4.63 47.78 -23.10
N ALA A 124 -4.88 48.74 -23.99
CA ALA A 124 -4.22 48.83 -25.29
C ALA A 124 -2.78 49.38 -25.10
N GLY A 125 -1.84 48.51 -24.76
CA GLY A 125 -0.46 48.91 -24.48
C GLY A 125 0.50 47.72 -24.36
N ASN A 126 1.71 48.01 -23.85
CA ASN A 126 2.79 47.04 -23.73
C ASN A 126 2.63 46.16 -22.48
N PHE A 127 2.74 44.85 -22.66
CA PHE A 127 2.73 43.84 -21.60
C PHE A 127 4.09 43.17 -21.44
N LEU A 128 4.57 43.10 -20.20
CA LEU A 128 5.90 42.57 -19.87
C LEU A 128 5.98 41.06 -20.02
N SER A 129 7.07 40.61 -20.64
CA SER A 129 7.49 39.21 -20.71
C SER A 129 8.63 38.90 -19.73
N ALA A 130 8.67 37.66 -19.23
CA ALA A 130 9.81 37.09 -18.48
C ALA A 130 10.98 36.65 -19.38
N THR A 131 10.84 36.71 -20.70
CA THR A 131 11.92 36.34 -21.61
C THR A 131 13.12 37.30 -21.45
N PRO A 132 14.33 36.79 -21.19
CA PRO A 132 15.49 37.63 -20.97
C PRO A 132 15.94 38.25 -22.29
N MET A 133 16.39 39.50 -22.22
CA MET A 133 16.96 40.19 -23.37
C MET A 133 18.47 39.94 -23.46
N TYR A 134 18.88 39.21 -24.50
CA TYR A 134 20.29 38.91 -24.75
C TYR A 134 21.10 40.20 -24.96
N GLN A 135 22.18 40.37 -24.18
CA GLN A 135 23.14 41.48 -24.27
C GLN A 135 22.57 42.90 -24.16
N MET A 136 21.34 43.10 -23.65
CA MET A 136 20.76 44.43 -23.43
C MET A 136 20.20 44.60 -22.01
N PRO A 137 21.07 44.76 -20.99
CA PRO A 137 20.63 44.92 -19.61
C PRO A 137 19.66 46.10 -19.44
N GLY A 138 18.51 45.85 -18.81
CA GLY A 138 17.48 46.86 -18.52
C GLY A 138 16.52 47.17 -19.66
N TYR A 139 16.59 46.44 -20.78
CA TYR A 139 15.50 46.35 -21.75
C TYR A 139 14.68 45.09 -21.47
N SER A 140 13.37 45.15 -21.69
CA SER A 140 12.47 44.00 -21.55
C SER A 140 11.71 43.75 -22.84
N TRP A 141 11.45 42.46 -23.12
CA TRP A 141 10.54 42.05 -24.18
C TRP A 141 9.10 42.40 -23.81
N VAL A 142 8.35 42.93 -24.79
CA VAL A 142 6.95 43.29 -24.60
C VAL A 142 6.08 42.88 -25.78
N VAL A 143 4.83 42.52 -25.51
CA VAL A 143 3.77 42.43 -26.53
C VAL A 143 2.89 43.68 -26.43
N ASN A 144 2.66 44.34 -27.55
CA ASN A 144 1.81 45.52 -27.62
C ASN A 144 0.40 45.11 -28.08
N PHE A 145 -0.57 45.09 -27.16
CA PHE A 145 -1.95 44.78 -27.53
C PHE A 145 -2.67 45.94 -28.23
N ALA A 146 -2.06 47.10 -28.44
CA ALA A 146 -2.66 48.13 -29.29
C ALA A 146 -2.45 47.85 -30.79
N SER A 147 -1.41 47.09 -31.14
CA SER A 147 -1.02 46.79 -32.53
C SER A 147 -0.82 45.30 -32.83
N GLY A 148 -0.84 44.41 -31.85
CA GLY A 148 -0.58 42.98 -32.00
C GLY A 148 0.88 42.61 -32.28
N GLY A 149 1.77 43.60 -32.31
CA GLY A 149 3.21 43.43 -32.49
C GLY A 149 3.95 43.19 -31.17
N ASP A 150 5.24 42.89 -31.27
CA ASP A 150 6.14 42.75 -30.14
C ASP A 150 7.38 43.63 -30.32
N GLY A 151 8.05 43.94 -29.21
CA GLY A 151 9.18 44.84 -29.22
C GLY A 151 10.00 44.75 -27.95
N SER A 152 10.93 45.69 -27.81
CA SER A 152 11.73 45.85 -26.62
C SER A 152 11.88 47.31 -26.23
N GLY A 153 11.98 47.57 -24.94
CA GLY A 153 12.15 48.93 -24.44
C GLY A 153 12.49 48.97 -22.96
N ARG A 154 12.73 50.19 -22.45
CA ARG A 154 12.84 50.47 -21.01
C ARG A 154 11.58 51.18 -20.52
N GLY A 155 11.05 50.79 -19.37
CA GLY A 155 9.91 51.47 -18.77
C GLY A 155 9.12 50.60 -17.81
N SER A 156 7.89 51.02 -17.57
CA SER A 156 6.88 50.25 -16.83
C SER A 156 5.81 49.76 -17.79
N TYR A 157 5.40 48.51 -17.64
CA TYR A 157 4.49 47.82 -18.55
C TYR A 157 3.36 47.12 -17.78
N TYR A 158 2.25 46.84 -18.46
CA TYR A 158 1.17 46.06 -17.87
C TYR A 158 1.59 44.61 -17.67
N LEU A 159 0.98 43.92 -16.70
CA LEU A 159 1.24 42.50 -16.46
C LEU A 159 -0.03 41.68 -16.70
N ARG A 160 0.15 40.49 -17.26
CA ARG A 160 -0.86 39.44 -17.31
C ARG A 160 -0.19 38.14 -16.94
N LEU A 161 -0.65 37.51 -15.87
CA LEU A 161 0.04 36.38 -15.27
C LEU A 161 -0.54 35.05 -15.76
N VAL A 162 0.32 34.05 -15.75
CA VAL A 162 0.04 32.71 -16.22
C VAL A 162 0.54 31.69 -15.19
N ARG A 163 -0.08 30.51 -15.17
CA ARG A 163 0.37 29.34 -14.41
C ARG A 163 0.25 28.06 -15.24
N GLY A 164 0.90 27.00 -14.80
CA GLY A 164 1.04 25.76 -15.56
C GLY A 164 2.10 25.84 -16.65
N GLY A 165 2.30 24.71 -17.35
CA GLY A 165 3.44 24.49 -18.24
C GLY A 165 4.75 24.34 -17.46
N GLN A 166 5.80 23.85 -18.12
CA GLN A 166 7.13 23.85 -17.52
C GLN A 166 7.52 25.29 -17.17
N SER A 167 7.73 25.58 -15.90
CA SER A 167 8.51 26.73 -15.45
C SER A 167 9.98 26.45 -15.76
N VAL A 168 10.32 26.39 -17.05
CA VAL A 168 11.72 26.55 -17.45
C VAL A 168 12.00 28.01 -17.13
N GLU A 169 12.90 28.28 -16.19
CA GLU A 169 13.46 29.61 -16.00
C GLU A 169 13.64 30.24 -17.36
N ALA A 170 12.82 31.25 -17.70
CA ALA A 170 13.09 32.31 -18.65
C ALA A 170 14.06 31.93 -19.81
N THR A 171 13.92 30.77 -20.44
CA THR A 171 14.78 30.41 -21.58
C THR A 171 14.04 30.98 -22.75
N ALA A 172 14.64 31.99 -23.37
CA ALA A 172 14.04 32.65 -24.50
C ALA A 172 13.69 31.58 -25.56
N PRO A 173 12.50 31.66 -26.20
CA PRO A 173 12.15 30.71 -27.24
C PRO A 173 13.31 30.65 -28.25
N SER A 174 13.81 29.46 -28.50
CA SER A 174 14.94 29.26 -29.41
C SER A 174 14.49 28.33 -30.53
N ALA A 175 15.03 28.60 -31.71
CA ALA A 175 14.88 27.79 -32.91
C ALA A 175 16.27 27.27 -33.30
N PRO A 176 16.90 26.44 -32.44
CA PRO A 176 18.23 25.90 -32.71
C PRO A 176 18.20 25.00 -33.95
N ALA A 177 19.39 24.72 -34.49
CA ALA A 177 19.50 23.92 -35.72
C ALA A 177 18.87 22.52 -35.57
N GLY A 178 18.81 21.96 -34.36
CA GLY A 178 18.18 20.67 -34.06
C GLY A 178 16.66 20.63 -34.29
N ASP A 179 15.98 21.78 -34.33
CA ASP A 179 14.54 21.86 -34.60
C ASP A 179 14.21 21.72 -36.09
N PHE A 180 15.23 21.63 -36.95
CA PHE A 180 15.06 21.63 -38.40
C PHE A 180 15.63 20.36 -39.00
N LEU A 181 14.78 19.63 -39.73
CA LEU A 181 15.21 18.52 -40.58
C LEU A 181 15.64 19.08 -41.95
N ASP A 182 16.90 18.88 -42.30
CA ASP A 182 17.42 19.25 -43.62
C ASP A 182 16.96 18.25 -44.70
N ASN A 183 16.15 18.74 -45.64
CA ASN A 183 15.58 17.92 -46.72
C ASN A 183 16.56 17.71 -47.89
N LYS A 184 17.78 18.25 -47.81
CA LYS A 184 18.86 18.07 -48.81
C LYS A 184 18.56 18.64 -50.20
N ASP A 185 17.56 19.49 -50.32
CA ASP A 185 17.09 20.12 -51.56
C ASP A 185 17.07 21.67 -51.48
N GLY A 186 17.68 22.23 -50.43
CA GLY A 186 17.64 23.67 -50.14
C GLY A 186 16.42 24.10 -49.33
N THR A 187 15.62 23.15 -48.83
CA THR A 187 14.56 23.35 -47.85
C THR A 187 14.88 22.69 -46.51
N VAL A 188 14.19 23.14 -45.45
CA VAL A 188 14.21 22.50 -44.13
C VAL A 188 12.79 22.31 -43.65
N THR A 189 12.55 21.27 -42.86
CA THR A 189 11.26 21.06 -42.17
C THR A 189 11.42 21.47 -40.72
N HIS A 190 10.67 22.48 -40.29
CA HIS A 190 10.61 22.91 -38.89
C HIS A 190 9.77 21.90 -38.10
N LEU A 191 10.44 21.06 -37.31
CA LEU A 191 9.85 19.89 -36.66
C LEU A 191 8.69 20.24 -35.72
N LYS A 192 8.75 21.40 -35.04
CA LYS A 192 7.69 21.83 -34.11
C LYS A 192 6.38 22.20 -34.82
N THR A 193 6.46 22.74 -36.03
CA THR A 193 5.27 23.21 -36.78
C THR A 193 4.87 22.30 -37.93
N GLY A 194 5.75 21.38 -38.34
CA GLY A 194 5.59 20.56 -39.54
C GLY A 194 5.75 21.34 -40.86
N LEU A 195 6.04 22.63 -40.81
CA LEU A 195 6.17 23.48 -41.98
C LEU A 195 7.51 23.28 -42.66
N SER A 196 7.52 23.25 -44.00
CA SER A 196 8.76 23.27 -44.78
C SER A 196 9.08 24.69 -45.22
N TRP A 197 10.31 25.11 -44.95
CA TRP A 197 10.83 26.45 -45.22
C TRP A 197 11.89 26.41 -46.30
N MET A 198 11.92 27.43 -47.15
CA MET A 198 13.12 27.71 -47.93
C MET A 198 14.26 28.13 -46.99
N ARG A 199 15.48 27.68 -47.24
CA ARG A 199 16.65 28.14 -46.45
C ARG A 199 17.11 29.53 -46.84
N CYS A 200 16.93 29.90 -48.11
CA CYS A 200 17.29 31.20 -48.65
C CYS A 200 16.06 32.08 -48.84
N ALA A 201 16.19 33.35 -48.47
CA ALA A 201 15.22 34.36 -48.87
C ALA A 201 15.16 34.47 -50.40
N VAL A 202 14.00 34.82 -50.93
CA VAL A 202 13.75 34.99 -52.36
C VAL A 202 14.79 35.94 -52.97
N GLY A 203 15.34 35.57 -54.13
CA GLY A 203 16.44 36.26 -54.81
C GLY A 203 17.83 35.65 -54.55
N LYS A 204 17.99 34.89 -53.46
CA LYS A 204 19.23 34.16 -53.16
C LYS A 204 19.16 32.70 -53.64
N ILE A 205 20.32 32.09 -53.83
CA ILE A 205 20.47 30.70 -54.30
C ILE A 205 21.16 29.86 -53.23
N TRP A 206 20.60 28.68 -52.93
CA TRP A 206 21.22 27.70 -52.04
C TRP A 206 22.40 27.01 -52.74
N THR A 207 23.59 27.06 -52.13
CA THR A 207 24.83 26.49 -52.69
C THR A 207 25.16 25.09 -52.17
N GLY A 208 24.27 24.49 -51.37
CA GLY A 208 24.54 23.24 -50.65
C GLY A 208 24.99 23.45 -49.20
N SER A 209 25.50 24.63 -48.85
CA SER A 209 25.91 24.98 -47.49
C SER A 209 25.53 26.39 -47.04
N THR A 210 25.33 27.33 -47.97
CA THR A 210 24.94 28.71 -47.65
C THR A 210 24.08 29.31 -48.76
N CYS A 211 23.62 30.55 -48.55
CA CYS A 211 22.89 31.34 -49.55
C CYS A 211 23.82 32.34 -50.23
N SER A 212 23.90 32.29 -51.56
CA SER A 212 24.66 33.25 -52.37
C SER A 212 23.73 34.22 -53.12
N GLY A 213 24.28 35.36 -53.56
CA GLY A 213 23.52 36.42 -54.23
C GLY A 213 22.85 37.41 -53.27
N SER A 214 21.95 38.23 -53.81
CA SER A 214 21.26 39.30 -53.07
C SER A 214 19.80 38.95 -52.84
N SER A 215 19.27 39.31 -51.67
CA SER A 215 17.83 39.20 -51.43
C SER A 215 17.07 40.10 -52.39
N GLN A 216 15.96 39.60 -52.92
CA GLN A 216 15.00 40.39 -53.66
C GLN A 216 14.10 41.12 -52.67
N TYR A 217 14.26 42.44 -52.59
CA TYR A 217 13.38 43.29 -51.80
C TYR A 217 12.15 43.69 -52.62
N MET A 218 10.99 43.77 -51.97
CA MET A 218 9.72 43.95 -52.67
C MET A 218 8.64 44.59 -51.78
N SER A 219 7.58 45.10 -52.42
CA SER A 219 6.37 45.55 -51.73
C SER A 219 5.61 44.37 -51.12
N TRP A 220 4.76 44.63 -50.13
CA TRP A 220 3.94 43.58 -49.52
C TRP A 220 3.01 42.92 -50.55
N ASN A 221 2.36 43.72 -51.41
CA ASN A 221 1.50 43.21 -52.49
C ASN A 221 2.26 42.29 -53.45
N SER A 222 3.53 42.58 -53.72
CA SER A 222 4.39 41.71 -54.52
C SER A 222 4.76 40.42 -53.77
N ALA A 223 5.01 40.50 -52.46
CA ALA A 223 5.38 39.37 -51.64
C ALA A 223 4.24 38.35 -51.48
N VAL A 224 3.01 38.80 -51.25
CA VAL A 224 1.84 37.90 -51.14
C VAL A 224 1.47 37.25 -52.46
N ALA A 225 1.81 37.87 -53.58
CA ALA A 225 1.59 37.35 -54.92
C ALA A 225 2.71 36.38 -55.40
N LEU A 226 3.72 36.10 -54.57
CA LEU A 226 4.79 35.19 -54.92
C LEU A 226 4.25 33.77 -55.10
N ALA A 227 4.60 33.16 -56.23
CA ALA A 227 4.45 31.74 -56.49
C ALA A 227 5.83 31.16 -56.82
N SER A 228 6.09 29.93 -56.40
CA SER A 228 7.36 29.25 -56.66
C SER A 228 7.13 27.76 -56.89
N ASN A 229 7.92 27.16 -57.79
CA ASN A 229 7.98 25.71 -58.02
C ASN A 229 9.25 25.08 -57.41
N PHE A 230 9.78 25.71 -56.34
CA PHE A 230 11.06 25.33 -55.75
C PHE A 230 11.01 23.92 -55.14
N ALA A 231 12.12 23.18 -55.30
CA ALA A 231 12.26 21.80 -54.86
C ALA A 231 11.13 20.85 -55.35
N GLY A 232 10.50 21.16 -56.49
CA GLY A 232 9.42 20.34 -57.06
C GLY A 232 8.04 20.59 -56.46
N TYR A 233 7.89 21.60 -55.61
CA TYR A 233 6.62 21.95 -54.95
C TYR A 233 6.10 23.30 -55.42
N GLY A 234 4.80 23.39 -55.71
CA GLY A 234 4.13 24.60 -56.21
C GLY A 234 3.29 25.37 -55.18
N ASP A 235 3.23 24.89 -53.94
CA ASP A 235 2.38 25.39 -52.85
C ASP A 235 3.12 26.33 -51.88
N TRP A 236 4.22 26.93 -52.32
CA TRP A 236 4.98 27.92 -51.54
C TRP A 236 4.19 29.23 -51.40
N ARG A 237 4.16 29.77 -50.19
CA ARG A 237 3.50 31.04 -49.88
C ARG A 237 4.31 31.88 -48.89
N LEU A 238 3.88 33.11 -48.71
CA LEU A 238 4.40 34.00 -47.67
C LEU A 238 3.91 33.53 -46.28
N PRO A 239 4.80 33.47 -45.27
CA PRO A 239 4.46 32.97 -43.95
C PRO A 239 3.59 33.94 -43.14
N SER A 240 2.75 33.40 -42.26
CA SER A 240 2.03 34.16 -41.23
C SER A 240 3.00 34.77 -40.21
N VAL A 241 2.51 35.69 -39.36
CA VAL A 241 3.32 36.27 -38.28
C VAL A 241 3.79 35.19 -37.31
N ASP A 242 2.93 34.25 -36.97
CA ASP A 242 3.29 33.18 -36.06
C ASP A 242 4.21 32.14 -36.70
N GLU A 243 4.07 31.88 -38.01
CA GLU A 243 5.03 31.05 -38.74
C GLU A 243 6.43 31.68 -38.65
N LEU A 244 6.54 32.99 -38.90
CA LEU A 244 7.79 33.73 -38.76
C LEU A 244 8.34 33.68 -37.32
N LYS A 245 7.50 33.90 -36.30
CA LYS A 245 7.91 33.82 -34.89
C LYS A 245 8.39 32.43 -34.50
N SER A 246 7.86 31.38 -35.12
CA SER A 246 8.26 30.00 -34.84
C SER A 246 9.73 29.69 -35.20
N VAL A 247 10.36 30.50 -36.05
CA VAL A 247 11.75 30.33 -36.50
C VAL A 247 12.71 31.40 -35.96
N VAL A 248 12.25 32.25 -35.03
CA VAL A 248 13.07 33.27 -34.36
C VAL A 248 13.92 32.63 -33.27
N GLU A 249 15.17 33.07 -33.19
CA GLU A 249 16.11 32.72 -32.13
C GLU A 249 16.23 33.88 -31.14
N TYR A 250 15.40 33.89 -30.08
CA TYR A 250 15.34 35.01 -29.14
C TYR A 250 16.58 35.14 -28.24
N THR A 251 17.47 34.13 -28.25
CA THR A 251 18.79 34.22 -27.59
C THR A 251 19.89 34.79 -28.51
N ALA A 252 19.58 35.06 -29.78
CA ALA A 252 20.53 35.61 -30.76
C ALA A 252 20.12 36.99 -31.26
N ARG A 253 21.09 37.73 -31.80
CA ARG A 253 20.88 39.04 -32.41
C ARG A 253 21.80 39.20 -33.60
N SER A 254 21.31 39.86 -34.65
CA SER A 254 22.05 40.18 -35.88
C SER A 254 22.72 38.95 -36.53
N PRO A 255 21.97 37.90 -36.91
CA PRO A 255 20.50 37.82 -36.91
C PRO A 255 19.92 37.13 -35.66
N ALA A 256 18.69 37.49 -35.31
CA ALA A 256 17.85 36.79 -34.33
C ALA A 256 17.12 35.60 -34.98
N MET A 257 17.85 34.87 -35.83
CA MET A 257 17.43 33.67 -36.52
C MET A 257 18.64 32.76 -36.64
N ASN A 258 18.44 31.45 -36.68
CA ASN A 258 19.56 30.53 -36.80
C ASN A 258 20.26 30.68 -38.16
N SER A 259 21.46 31.27 -38.16
CA SER A 259 22.22 31.57 -39.37
C SER A 259 22.75 30.34 -40.11
N THR A 260 22.77 29.16 -39.46
CA THR A 260 23.09 27.88 -40.11
C THR A 260 21.91 27.38 -40.92
N ILE A 261 20.69 27.59 -40.42
CA ILE A 261 19.46 27.17 -41.11
C ILE A 261 19.05 28.20 -42.16
N PHE A 262 19.06 29.48 -41.81
CA PHE A 262 18.70 30.63 -42.64
C PHE A 262 19.89 31.59 -42.77
N PRO A 263 20.80 31.40 -43.74
CA PRO A 263 21.98 32.25 -43.89
C PRO A 263 21.64 33.69 -44.34
N ALA A 264 22.02 34.66 -43.51
CA ALA A 264 21.87 36.10 -43.76
C ALA A 264 20.44 36.52 -44.21
N PRO A 265 19.42 36.32 -43.34
CA PRO A 265 18.05 36.68 -43.67
C PRO A 265 17.89 38.22 -43.71
N PRO A 266 17.20 38.78 -44.72
CA PRO A 266 16.75 40.18 -44.67
C PRO A 266 15.59 40.31 -43.67
N ASN A 267 15.05 41.51 -43.49
CA ASN A 267 13.72 41.66 -42.93
C ASN A 267 12.70 40.95 -43.82
N LEU A 268 11.70 40.29 -43.23
CA LEU A 268 10.80 39.39 -43.94
C LEU A 268 9.35 39.88 -43.81
N TRP A 269 8.66 40.02 -44.93
CA TRP A 269 7.21 40.23 -44.89
C TRP A 269 6.49 39.01 -44.34
N SER A 270 5.43 39.25 -43.57
CA SER A 270 4.40 38.24 -43.29
C SER A 270 3.24 38.37 -44.29
N SER A 271 2.40 37.34 -44.37
CA SER A 271 1.14 37.34 -45.14
C SER A 271 0.01 38.14 -44.49
N GLU A 272 0.21 38.63 -43.27
CA GLU A 272 -0.83 39.32 -42.50
C GLU A 272 -0.72 40.84 -42.66
N GLN A 273 -1.88 41.47 -42.81
CA GLN A 273 -2.03 42.92 -42.84
C GLN A 273 -2.44 43.46 -41.46
N ILE A 274 -2.14 44.73 -41.19
CA ILE A 274 -2.66 45.39 -40.00
C ILE A 274 -4.08 45.84 -40.31
N VAL A 275 -5.07 45.30 -39.57
CA VAL A 275 -6.50 45.51 -39.83
C VAL A 275 -7.08 46.75 -39.15
N SER A 276 -6.38 47.35 -38.18
CA SER A 276 -6.84 48.56 -37.48
C SER A 276 -5.76 49.66 -37.44
N ALA A 277 -6.19 50.92 -37.51
CA ALA A 277 -5.32 52.06 -37.28
C ALA A 277 -5.29 52.39 -35.79
N THR A 278 -4.10 52.36 -35.16
CA THR A 278 -3.97 52.70 -33.74
C THR A 278 -3.83 54.22 -33.59
N ASP A 279 -4.91 54.91 -33.22
CA ASP A 279 -4.84 56.29 -32.73
C ASP A 279 -4.41 56.30 -31.25
N TYR A 280 -3.21 56.81 -30.95
CA TYR A 280 -2.78 56.98 -29.55
C TYR A 280 -3.11 58.39 -29.04
N LEU A 281 -3.94 58.50 -28.00
CA LEU A 281 -4.06 59.74 -27.22
C LEU A 281 -2.88 59.83 -26.25
N ILE A 282 -1.83 60.55 -26.63
CA ILE A 282 -0.89 61.08 -25.63
C ILE A 282 -1.60 62.27 -24.99
N LEU A 283 -1.86 62.21 -23.68
CA LEU A 283 -2.43 63.32 -22.90
C LEU A 283 -1.78 64.66 -23.31
N GLY A 284 -2.52 65.48 -24.07
CA GLY A 284 -2.11 66.83 -24.50
C GLY A 284 -1.41 66.97 -25.87
N LYS A 285 -1.35 65.95 -26.74
CA LYS A 285 -0.85 66.09 -28.13
C LYS A 285 -1.81 65.45 -29.15
N PRO A 286 -1.85 65.92 -30.42
CA PRO A 286 -2.65 65.28 -31.46
C PRO A 286 -2.24 63.81 -31.63
N THR A 287 -3.22 62.96 -31.91
CA THR A 287 -3.07 61.52 -32.13
C THR A 287 -1.97 61.26 -33.16
N GLN A 288 -0.95 60.47 -32.77
CA GLN A 288 -0.05 59.89 -33.75
C GLN A 288 -0.55 58.49 -34.07
N VAL A 289 -0.91 58.27 -35.34
CA VAL A 289 -1.13 56.95 -35.90
C VAL A 289 0.22 56.25 -35.91
N LEU A 290 0.40 55.25 -35.04
CA LEU A 290 1.63 54.45 -35.03
C LEU A 290 1.68 53.52 -36.24
N TYR A 291 0.53 52.92 -36.60
CA TYR A 291 0.33 52.05 -37.76
C TYR A 291 -1.10 52.18 -38.27
N GLY A 292 -1.31 52.05 -39.59
CA GLY A 292 -2.60 52.16 -40.25
C GLY A 292 -2.99 50.94 -41.09
N THR A 293 -4.21 50.90 -41.62
CA THR A 293 -4.73 49.79 -42.44
C THR A 293 -4.00 49.57 -43.78
N ASN A 294 -3.15 50.53 -44.15
CA ASN A 294 -2.22 50.44 -45.28
C ASN A 294 -0.87 49.78 -44.93
N ASP A 295 -0.72 49.29 -43.70
CA ASP A 295 0.48 48.61 -43.23
C ASP A 295 0.29 47.09 -43.18
N ALA A 296 1.41 46.38 -43.16
CA ALA A 296 1.47 44.94 -42.98
C ALA A 296 2.55 44.56 -41.97
N TYR A 297 2.42 43.36 -41.39
CA TYR A 297 3.41 42.88 -40.43
C TYR A 297 4.67 42.38 -41.14
N TYR A 298 5.83 42.67 -40.54
CA TYR A 298 7.11 42.15 -40.97
C TYR A 298 7.92 41.67 -39.77
N LEU A 299 8.76 40.67 -39.98
CA LEU A 299 9.79 40.24 -39.03
C LEU A 299 11.08 41.02 -39.28
N ASN A 300 11.56 41.72 -38.26
CA ASN A 300 12.90 42.27 -38.26
C ASN A 300 13.90 41.16 -37.89
N ALA A 301 14.53 40.55 -38.89
CA ALA A 301 15.41 39.40 -38.68
C ALA A 301 16.69 39.71 -37.89
N ALA A 302 17.05 40.99 -37.72
CA ALA A 302 18.17 41.37 -36.86
C ALA A 302 17.82 41.29 -35.37
N TYR A 303 16.55 41.54 -35.02
CA TYR A 303 16.10 41.68 -33.63
C TYR A 303 15.07 40.63 -33.21
N GLY A 304 14.44 39.92 -34.14
CA GLY A 304 13.43 38.90 -33.83
C GLY A 304 12.08 39.50 -33.44
N VAL A 305 11.87 40.79 -33.74
CA VAL A 305 10.65 41.54 -33.41
C VAL A 305 9.70 41.59 -34.61
N VAL A 306 8.40 41.52 -34.36
CA VAL A 306 7.38 41.79 -35.38
C VAL A 306 6.83 43.19 -35.24
N GLY A 307 7.00 43.99 -36.29
CA GLY A 307 6.51 45.36 -36.38
C GLY A 307 5.57 45.58 -37.57
N GLY A 308 4.98 46.77 -37.64
CA GLY A 308 4.17 47.23 -38.77
C GLY A 308 4.96 48.08 -39.76
N MET A 309 4.61 48.00 -41.03
CA MET A 309 5.25 48.79 -42.07
C MET A 309 4.34 48.98 -43.29
N ALA A 310 4.41 50.15 -43.93
CA ALA A 310 3.63 50.46 -45.12
C ALA A 310 3.78 49.39 -46.20
N LYS A 311 2.65 48.91 -46.74
CA LYS A 311 2.59 47.89 -47.80
C LYS A 311 3.39 48.27 -49.05
N SER A 312 3.64 49.56 -49.27
CA SER A 312 4.44 50.12 -50.37
C SER A 312 5.96 50.05 -50.13
N ALA A 313 6.42 49.74 -48.92
CA ALA A 313 7.86 49.67 -48.60
C ALA A 313 8.55 48.54 -49.38
N THR A 314 9.73 48.82 -49.94
CA THR A 314 10.46 47.88 -50.82
C THR A 314 11.83 47.49 -50.27
N TYR A 315 11.99 47.43 -48.95
CA TYR A 315 13.25 47.06 -48.29
C TYR A 315 13.10 45.83 -47.37
N ASN A 316 11.95 45.15 -47.43
CA ASN A 316 11.75 43.83 -46.85
C ASN A 316 11.73 42.79 -47.99
N GLY A 317 12.24 41.60 -47.71
CA GLY A 317 12.22 40.44 -48.60
C GLY A 317 11.13 39.44 -48.22
N ALA A 318 11.22 38.24 -48.80
CA ALA A 318 10.32 37.13 -48.50
C ALA A 318 11.13 35.86 -48.24
N LEU A 319 10.68 35.07 -47.26
CA LEU A 319 11.15 33.72 -46.99
C LEU A 319 9.93 32.83 -47.07
N LEU A 320 9.86 31.95 -48.06
CA LEU A 320 8.63 31.21 -48.33
C LEU A 320 8.54 29.94 -47.50
N VAL A 321 7.30 29.60 -47.15
CA VAL A 321 6.92 28.41 -46.39
C VAL A 321 5.86 27.62 -47.15
N ARG A 322 5.79 26.32 -46.88
CA ARG A 322 4.74 25.42 -47.39
C ARG A 322 4.26 24.45 -46.32
N GLY A 323 3.13 23.78 -46.60
CA GLY A 323 2.34 23.03 -45.61
C GLY A 323 1.41 23.96 -44.82
N GLN A 324 0.37 23.44 -44.18
CA GLN A 324 -0.52 24.25 -43.33
C GLN A 324 0.03 24.28 -41.90
N GLN A 325 0.00 25.45 -41.25
CA GLN A 325 0.32 25.55 -39.83
C GLN A 325 -0.84 24.93 -39.04
N ALA A 326 -0.68 23.67 -38.63
CA ALA A 326 -1.70 22.98 -37.86
C ALA A 326 -1.67 23.48 -36.41
N TRP A 327 -2.57 24.38 -36.06
CA TRP A 327 -2.95 24.56 -34.64
C TRP A 327 -4.29 23.94 -34.28
N ALA A 328 -4.90 23.18 -35.19
CA ALA A 328 -5.96 22.27 -34.85
C ALA A 328 -5.64 20.90 -35.45
N ILE A 329 -5.42 19.93 -34.56
CA ILE A 329 -5.61 18.49 -34.76
C ILE A 329 -4.97 17.90 -36.04
N SER A 330 -3.64 17.91 -36.09
CA SER A 330 -2.94 16.64 -36.32
C SER A 330 -2.62 16.10 -34.92
N PRO A 331 -2.77 14.80 -34.61
CA PRO A 331 -2.02 14.27 -33.48
C PRO A 331 -0.58 14.73 -33.71
N ALA A 332 0.06 15.28 -32.68
CA ALA A 332 1.51 15.44 -32.68
C ALA A 332 2.10 14.16 -33.29
N PRO A 333 3.15 14.22 -34.15
CA PRO A 333 3.82 12.99 -34.57
C PRO A 333 3.96 12.14 -33.31
N PRO A 334 3.39 10.91 -33.28
CA PRO A 334 3.09 10.23 -32.03
C PRO A 334 4.32 10.34 -31.15
N VAL A 335 4.15 11.00 -30.00
CA VAL A 335 5.22 11.29 -29.08
C VAL A 335 5.79 9.92 -28.71
N LYS A 336 6.91 9.57 -29.33
CA LYS A 336 7.45 8.21 -29.28
C LYS A 336 8.58 8.23 -28.27
N ALA A 337 8.56 7.27 -27.36
CA ALA A 337 9.70 7.03 -26.48
C ALA A 337 10.97 6.86 -27.31
N LEU A 338 11.97 7.73 -27.09
CA LEU A 338 13.30 7.67 -27.68
C LEU A 338 14.25 6.82 -26.84
N SER A 339 14.15 6.95 -25.52
CA SER A 339 14.91 6.17 -24.56
C SER A 339 14.07 5.85 -23.33
N LEU A 340 14.53 4.83 -22.59
CA LEU A 340 14.01 4.48 -21.28
C LEU A 340 15.21 4.43 -20.35
N ALA A 341 15.11 5.07 -19.19
CA ALA A 341 16.11 5.02 -18.13
C ALA A 341 15.48 4.46 -16.86
N LEU A 342 16.25 3.65 -16.13
CA LEU A 342 15.85 3.13 -14.83
C LEU A 342 16.63 3.82 -13.73
N THR A 343 15.92 4.31 -12.73
CA THR A 343 16.49 4.77 -11.47
C THR A 343 16.04 3.81 -10.38
N CYS A 344 16.87 2.83 -10.06
CA CYS A 344 16.64 1.86 -8.99
C CYS A 344 17.74 1.95 -7.90
N PRO A 345 17.48 1.49 -6.67
CA PRO A 345 18.51 1.23 -5.67
C PRO A 345 19.53 0.20 -6.17
N SER A 346 20.82 0.41 -5.87
CA SER A 346 21.87 -0.55 -6.23
C SER A 346 21.88 -1.81 -5.35
N SER A 347 21.29 -1.74 -4.15
CA SER A 347 21.06 -2.90 -3.28
C SER A 347 19.85 -2.70 -2.38
N LEU A 348 19.18 -3.79 -2.04
CA LEU A 348 18.09 -3.84 -1.06
C LEU A 348 18.34 -4.95 -0.05
N SER A 349 17.84 -4.80 1.17
CA SER A 349 17.78 -5.88 2.15
C SER A 349 16.41 -6.56 2.05
N ALA A 350 16.37 -7.88 2.15
CA ALA A 350 15.12 -8.64 2.23
C ALA A 350 14.15 -8.02 3.26
N GLY A 351 12.87 -7.92 2.90
CA GLY A 351 11.83 -7.30 3.73
C GLY A 351 11.86 -5.77 3.83
N THR A 352 12.82 -5.06 3.20
CA THR A 352 12.85 -3.59 3.13
C THR A 352 12.47 -3.14 1.71
N PRO A 353 11.24 -2.64 1.49
CA PRO A 353 10.81 -2.25 0.15
C PRO A 353 11.67 -1.15 -0.46
N GLY A 354 11.81 -1.19 -1.77
CA GLY A 354 12.42 -0.14 -2.58
C GLY A 354 11.47 0.35 -3.66
N ASN A 355 11.92 1.28 -4.48
CA ASN A 355 11.18 1.71 -5.66
C ASN A 355 12.13 1.82 -6.84
N CYS A 356 11.72 1.35 -8.01
CA CYS A 356 12.40 1.66 -9.26
C CYS A 356 11.50 2.52 -10.15
N VAL A 357 12.02 3.66 -10.58
CA VAL A 357 11.31 4.57 -11.47
C VAL A 357 11.83 4.39 -12.89
N ALA A 358 10.91 4.12 -13.82
CA ALA A 358 11.19 4.13 -15.24
C ALA A 358 10.84 5.49 -15.82
N THR A 359 11.84 6.20 -16.34
CA THR A 359 11.67 7.50 -16.97
C THR A 359 11.89 7.35 -18.47
N ALA A 360 10.84 7.60 -19.26
CA ALA A 360 10.97 7.66 -20.70
C ALA A 360 11.33 9.09 -21.13
N ALA A 361 12.28 9.21 -22.06
CA ALA A 361 12.50 10.45 -22.79
C ALA A 361 11.83 10.34 -24.15
N PHE A 362 11.05 11.33 -24.53
CA PHE A 362 10.21 11.29 -25.71
C PHE A 362 10.73 12.18 -26.83
N SER A 363 10.21 11.98 -28.04
CA SER A 363 10.60 12.73 -29.23
C SER A 363 10.27 14.22 -29.19
N ASP A 364 9.43 14.64 -28.25
CA ASP A 364 9.12 16.05 -27.95
C ASP A 364 10.05 16.64 -26.87
N PHE A 365 11.14 15.94 -26.54
CA PHE A 365 12.13 16.28 -25.52
C PHE A 365 11.59 16.33 -24.08
N THR A 366 10.35 15.90 -23.87
CA THR A 366 9.84 15.70 -22.52
C THR A 366 10.44 14.43 -21.91
N THR A 367 10.52 14.43 -20.58
CA THR A 367 10.73 13.21 -19.81
C THR A 367 9.53 13.01 -18.89
N SER A 368 9.08 11.77 -18.78
CA SER A 368 8.01 11.43 -17.85
C SER A 368 8.28 10.06 -17.22
N SER A 369 7.84 9.92 -15.97
CA SER A 369 7.73 8.60 -15.34
C SER A 369 6.63 7.82 -16.06
N VAL A 370 6.96 6.62 -16.50
CA VAL A 370 6.04 5.72 -17.22
C VAL A 370 5.80 4.45 -16.42
N THR A 371 4.72 3.74 -16.73
CA THR A 371 4.42 2.41 -16.18
C THR A 371 4.84 1.35 -17.21
N PRO A 372 6.08 0.82 -17.16
CA PRO A 372 6.52 -0.20 -18.10
C PRO A 372 6.01 -1.60 -17.70
N LEU A 373 6.16 -2.56 -18.60
CA LEU A 373 6.14 -3.97 -18.22
C LEU A 373 7.46 -4.31 -17.53
N TRP A 374 7.38 -4.72 -16.27
CA TRP A 374 8.53 -5.14 -15.49
C TRP A 374 8.79 -6.64 -15.60
N THR A 375 10.05 -7.03 -15.73
CA THR A 375 10.49 -8.42 -15.54
C THR A 375 11.74 -8.46 -14.67
N VAL A 376 11.91 -9.57 -13.97
CA VAL A 376 13.05 -9.82 -13.07
C VAL A 376 13.73 -11.12 -13.47
N SER A 377 15.06 -11.16 -13.37
CA SER A 377 15.84 -12.37 -13.66
C SER A 377 15.63 -13.49 -12.64
N ASP A 378 15.20 -13.14 -11.41
CA ASP A 378 14.92 -14.07 -10.33
C ASP A 378 13.76 -13.56 -9.47
N ALA A 379 12.56 -14.06 -9.76
CA ALA A 379 11.34 -13.68 -9.04
C ALA A 379 11.26 -14.29 -7.63
N ALA A 380 12.10 -15.27 -7.29
CA ALA A 380 12.17 -15.82 -5.93
C ALA A 380 13.01 -14.94 -4.99
N ALA A 381 13.83 -14.05 -5.54
CA ALA A 381 14.67 -13.11 -4.78
C ALA A 381 14.07 -11.69 -4.70
N LEU A 382 13.35 -11.24 -5.73
CA LEU A 382 12.82 -9.89 -5.82
C LEU A 382 11.57 -9.86 -6.69
N ALA A 383 10.45 -9.42 -6.13
CA ALA A 383 9.26 -9.07 -6.90
C ALA A 383 9.26 -7.57 -7.23
N VAL A 384 8.65 -7.22 -8.37
CA VAL A 384 8.42 -5.85 -8.81
C VAL A 384 6.95 -5.71 -9.19
N ASN A 385 6.26 -4.77 -8.57
CA ASN A 385 4.86 -4.48 -8.85
C ASN A 385 4.71 -3.54 -10.06
N GLU A 386 3.50 -3.42 -10.58
CA GLU A 386 3.20 -2.56 -11.74
C GLU A 386 3.64 -1.10 -11.54
N ASP A 387 3.49 -0.57 -10.32
CA ASP A 387 3.87 0.80 -9.95
C ASP A 387 5.40 1.02 -9.81
N GLY A 388 6.21 -0.03 -10.00
CA GLY A 388 7.66 0.01 -9.82
C GLY A 388 8.13 -0.25 -8.39
N SER A 389 7.22 -0.49 -7.45
CA SER A 389 7.60 -0.86 -6.09
C SER A 389 8.29 -2.23 -6.06
N LEU A 390 9.41 -2.29 -5.34
CA LEU A 390 10.26 -3.46 -5.24
C LEU A 390 10.05 -4.14 -3.90
N VAL A 391 9.75 -5.44 -3.94
CA VAL A 391 9.51 -6.27 -2.75
C VAL A 391 10.61 -7.34 -2.70
N PRO A 392 11.71 -7.09 -1.98
CA PRO A 392 12.80 -8.05 -1.85
C PRO A 392 12.38 -9.20 -0.94
N GLU A 393 12.47 -10.41 -1.48
CA GLU A 393 12.12 -11.65 -0.79
C GLU A 393 13.30 -12.15 0.06
N ASN A 394 13.00 -13.10 0.96
CA ASN A 394 14.03 -13.68 1.81
C ASN A 394 14.98 -14.57 1.00
N VAL A 395 16.21 -14.09 0.80
CA VAL A 395 17.28 -14.83 0.12
C VAL A 395 18.24 -15.46 1.14
N GLY A 396 18.80 -16.63 0.82
CA GLY A 396 19.76 -17.32 1.70
C GLY A 396 21.20 -16.79 1.62
N ALA A 397 21.52 -15.99 0.60
CA ALA A 397 22.82 -15.39 0.36
C ALA A 397 22.65 -14.07 -0.42
N VAL A 398 23.74 -13.35 -0.65
CA VAL A 398 23.72 -12.15 -1.50
C VAL A 398 23.40 -12.56 -2.94
N THR A 399 22.24 -12.14 -3.44
CA THR A 399 21.72 -12.56 -4.75
C THR A 399 21.64 -11.36 -5.69
N PRO A 400 22.37 -11.38 -6.83
CA PRO A 400 22.22 -10.37 -7.86
C PRO A 400 20.95 -10.62 -8.68
N VAL A 401 20.14 -9.58 -8.87
CA VAL A 401 18.91 -9.60 -9.67
C VAL A 401 18.99 -8.51 -10.72
N THR A 402 18.60 -8.81 -11.96
CA THR A 402 18.44 -7.82 -13.02
C THR A 402 16.96 -7.51 -13.20
N ILE A 403 16.59 -6.23 -13.06
CA ILE A 403 15.27 -5.72 -13.43
C ILE A 403 15.35 -5.24 -14.88
N THR A 404 14.38 -5.67 -15.69
CA THR A 404 14.18 -5.16 -17.05
C THR A 404 12.83 -4.45 -17.11
N ALA A 405 12.83 -3.19 -17.53
CA ALA A 405 11.62 -2.47 -17.87
C ALA A 405 11.46 -2.43 -19.38
N THR A 406 10.28 -2.82 -19.86
CA THR A 406 9.90 -2.75 -21.27
C THR A 406 8.73 -1.79 -21.42
N TYR A 407 8.96 -0.63 -22.00
CA TYR A 407 7.92 0.35 -22.30
C TYR A 407 7.55 0.27 -23.79
N ARG A 408 6.26 0.03 -24.06
CA ARG A 408 5.70 0.05 -25.41
C ARG A 408 4.90 1.33 -25.58
N ASP A 409 5.30 2.12 -26.56
CA ASP A 409 4.67 3.38 -26.91
C ASP A 409 4.38 3.39 -28.41
N ALA A 410 3.11 3.18 -28.75
CA ALA A 410 2.67 2.83 -30.09
C ALA A 410 3.52 1.70 -30.72
N ASP A 411 4.23 1.95 -31.82
CA ASP A 411 5.03 0.96 -32.55
C ASP A 411 6.45 0.78 -31.99
N VAL A 412 6.84 1.56 -30.97
CA VAL A 412 8.20 1.58 -30.45
C VAL A 412 8.28 0.86 -29.11
N THR A 413 9.24 -0.06 -28.99
CA THR A 413 9.54 -0.74 -27.73
C THR A 413 10.90 -0.27 -27.23
N LYS A 414 10.95 0.22 -25.99
CA LYS A 414 12.19 0.60 -25.31
C LYS A 414 12.41 -0.28 -24.10
N THR A 415 13.64 -0.74 -23.95
CA THR A 415 14.04 -1.58 -22.83
C THR A 415 15.16 -0.90 -22.07
N ALA A 416 15.09 -0.96 -20.74
CA ALA A 416 16.15 -0.53 -19.85
C ALA A 416 16.37 -1.59 -18.78
N VAL A 417 17.61 -1.74 -18.33
CA VAL A 417 17.98 -2.73 -17.32
C VAL A 417 18.67 -2.07 -16.15
N ALA A 418 18.43 -2.59 -14.96
CA ALA A 418 19.11 -2.20 -13.74
C ALA A 418 19.53 -3.44 -12.95
N ALA A 419 20.76 -3.44 -12.46
CA ALA A 419 21.28 -4.49 -11.58
C ALA A 419 21.04 -4.09 -10.12
N ILE A 420 20.41 -4.98 -9.36
CA ILE A 420 20.13 -4.81 -7.94
C ILE A 420 20.72 -6.00 -7.19
N THR A 421 21.39 -5.72 -6.08
CA THR A 421 21.83 -6.77 -5.17
C THR A 421 20.83 -6.93 -4.02
N VAL A 422 20.16 -8.08 -3.92
CA VAL A 422 19.33 -8.40 -2.76
C VAL A 422 20.22 -9.03 -1.68
N LYS A 423 20.24 -8.39 -0.52
CA LYS A 423 20.97 -8.85 0.66
C LYS A 423 20.02 -9.66 1.55
N PRO A 424 20.47 -10.79 2.10
CA PRO A 424 19.69 -11.52 3.09
C PRO A 424 19.41 -10.62 4.29
N VAL A 425 18.30 -10.85 4.98
CA VAL A 425 18.07 -10.17 6.27
C VAL A 425 19.24 -10.54 7.19
N PRO A 426 19.94 -9.57 7.80
CA PRO A 426 21.01 -9.87 8.73
C PRO A 426 20.50 -10.81 9.82
N LYS A 427 21.18 -11.95 9.99
CA LYS A 427 20.90 -12.86 11.10
C LYS A 427 21.35 -12.19 12.40
N THR A 428 20.46 -11.42 13.01
CA THR A 428 20.67 -10.76 14.30
C THR A 428 19.74 -11.36 15.34
N LEU A 429 20.27 -11.62 16.54
CA LEU A 429 19.50 -12.16 17.64
C LEU A 429 18.39 -11.16 18.04
N ALA A 430 17.14 -11.52 17.79
CA ALA A 430 15.98 -10.67 18.02
C ALA A 430 15.23 -11.03 19.32
N GLY A 431 15.29 -12.29 19.74
CA GLY A 431 14.59 -12.75 20.94
C GLY A 431 15.05 -14.14 21.39
N LEU A 432 14.54 -14.54 22.56
CA LEU A 432 14.73 -15.86 23.15
C LEU A 432 13.38 -16.37 23.65
N LEU A 433 13.08 -17.63 23.39
CA LEU A 433 11.91 -18.34 23.87
C LEU A 433 12.36 -19.53 24.71
N ILE A 434 11.59 -19.85 25.75
CA ILE A 434 11.71 -21.10 26.49
C ILE A 434 10.54 -21.98 26.05
N VAL A 435 10.84 -23.18 25.55
CA VAL A 435 9.85 -24.15 25.08
C VAL A 435 9.91 -25.38 25.98
N GLY A 436 8.76 -25.80 26.52
CA GLY A 436 8.63 -27.03 27.31
C GLY A 436 7.32 -27.06 28.10
N GLU A 437 7.15 -28.11 28.88
CA GLU A 437 5.94 -28.32 29.70
C GLU A 437 5.78 -27.23 30.78
N GLY A 438 4.55 -26.80 31.03
CA GLY A 438 4.20 -25.78 32.03
C GLY A 438 4.09 -26.30 33.47
N SER A 439 4.20 -27.63 33.65
CA SER A 439 4.11 -28.26 34.97
C SER A 439 4.93 -29.53 35.07
N VAL A 440 5.41 -29.84 36.27
CA VAL A 440 6.15 -31.07 36.59
C VAL A 440 5.65 -31.62 37.93
N ALA A 441 5.55 -32.94 38.06
CA ALA A 441 5.18 -33.55 39.33
C ALA A 441 6.27 -33.32 40.39
N SER A 442 5.87 -33.21 41.65
CA SER A 442 6.73 -33.18 42.82
C SER A 442 7.79 -34.31 42.78
N GLY A 443 9.07 -33.96 42.93
CA GLY A 443 10.20 -34.91 42.81
C GLY A 443 10.54 -35.34 41.37
N GLY A 444 9.85 -34.82 40.37
CA GLY A 444 10.05 -35.17 38.96
C GLY A 444 11.11 -34.33 38.25
N SER A 445 11.15 -34.48 36.93
CA SER A 445 11.97 -33.65 36.05
C SER A 445 11.27 -33.39 34.71
N LEU A 446 11.62 -32.28 34.05
CA LEU A 446 11.23 -31.98 32.68
C LEU A 446 12.40 -31.35 31.92
N THR A 447 12.29 -31.25 30.60
CA THR A 447 13.29 -30.60 29.76
C THR A 447 12.71 -29.31 29.17
N LEU A 448 13.47 -28.22 29.28
CA LEU A 448 13.19 -26.93 28.66
C LEU A 448 14.23 -26.66 27.56
N GLN A 449 13.78 -26.14 26.43
CA GLN A 449 14.65 -25.77 25.31
C GLN A 449 14.66 -24.26 25.12
N GLY A 450 15.86 -23.67 25.06
CA GLY A 450 16.04 -22.30 24.63
C GLY A 450 15.99 -22.23 23.10
N THR A 451 15.11 -21.40 22.55
CA THR A 451 15.00 -21.17 21.11
C THR A 451 15.27 -19.69 20.83
N ALA A 452 16.38 -19.40 20.16
CA ALA A 452 16.67 -18.05 19.70
C ALA A 452 15.82 -17.73 18.48
N THR A 453 15.24 -16.53 18.44
CA THR A 453 14.54 -15.98 17.28
C THR A 453 15.39 -14.88 16.68
N TYR A 454 15.46 -14.86 15.35
CA TYR A 454 16.31 -13.95 14.60
C TYR A 454 15.49 -12.92 13.84
N GLY A 455 16.10 -11.77 13.55
CA GLY A 455 15.44 -10.69 12.79
C GLY A 455 15.00 -11.11 11.38
N ASN A 456 15.54 -12.20 10.86
CA ASN A 456 15.15 -12.80 9.58
C ASN A 456 13.96 -13.78 9.67
N GLY A 457 13.32 -13.89 10.84
CA GLY A 457 12.19 -14.79 11.08
C GLY A 457 12.59 -16.25 11.38
N ASN A 458 13.86 -16.62 11.20
CA ASN A 458 14.31 -17.96 11.56
C ASN A 458 14.39 -18.11 13.08
N SER A 459 14.20 -19.34 13.53
CA SER A 459 14.47 -19.75 14.90
C SER A 459 15.48 -20.90 14.92
N SER A 460 16.29 -20.98 15.96
CA SER A 460 17.20 -22.11 16.15
C SER A 460 17.31 -22.49 17.61
N PRO A 461 17.41 -23.79 17.94
CA PRO A 461 17.70 -24.22 19.29
C PRO A 461 19.09 -23.71 19.69
N VAL A 462 19.19 -23.18 20.90
CA VAL A 462 20.42 -22.65 21.48
C VAL A 462 20.65 -23.22 22.87
N SER A 463 21.88 -23.10 23.36
CA SER A 463 22.26 -23.46 24.73
C SER A 463 22.37 -22.20 25.57
N PRO A 464 21.26 -21.67 26.13
CA PRO A 464 21.31 -20.48 26.96
C PRO A 464 21.90 -20.79 28.34
N THR A 465 22.24 -19.74 29.07
CA THR A 465 22.50 -19.84 30.50
C THR A 465 21.17 -19.85 31.25
N TRP A 466 20.95 -20.87 32.09
CA TRP A 466 19.70 -21.09 32.81
C TRP A 466 19.80 -20.66 34.27
N ARG A 467 18.70 -20.19 34.85
CA ARG A 467 18.52 -19.87 36.27
C ARG A 467 17.11 -20.23 36.71
N VAL A 468 16.96 -20.60 37.98
CA VAL A 468 15.66 -20.80 38.63
C VAL A 468 15.47 -19.74 39.71
N SER A 469 14.23 -19.34 39.99
CA SER A 469 13.90 -18.36 41.03
C SER A 469 14.18 -18.86 42.44
N ASP A 470 14.13 -20.18 42.65
CA ASP A 470 14.38 -20.82 43.95
C ASP A 470 15.20 -22.11 43.77
N SER A 471 16.48 -22.05 44.15
CA SER A 471 17.40 -23.20 44.09
C SER A 471 17.15 -24.24 45.20
N GLY A 472 16.34 -23.93 46.21
CA GLY A 472 15.88 -24.88 47.21
C GLY A 472 14.77 -25.80 46.70
N ILE A 473 14.04 -25.36 45.67
CA ILE A 473 12.93 -26.11 45.06
C ILE A 473 13.38 -26.86 43.81
N ALA A 474 14.30 -26.32 43.02
CA ALA A 474 14.73 -26.96 41.78
C ALA A 474 16.17 -26.65 41.40
N THR A 475 16.72 -27.47 40.51
CA THR A 475 17.97 -27.20 39.79
C THR A 475 17.74 -27.36 38.30
N ILE A 476 18.49 -26.62 37.49
CA ILE A 476 18.43 -26.73 36.03
C ILE A 476 19.84 -26.88 35.45
N SER A 477 20.03 -27.90 34.62
CA SER A 477 21.31 -28.16 33.97
C SER A 477 21.55 -27.24 32.77
N SER A 478 22.78 -27.19 32.26
CA SER A 478 23.10 -26.47 31.02
C SER A 478 22.37 -27.04 29.79
N ALA A 479 21.92 -28.30 29.85
CA ALA A 479 21.09 -28.93 28.83
C ALA A 479 19.60 -28.59 28.96
N GLY A 480 19.20 -27.76 29.93
CA GLY A 480 17.81 -27.35 30.14
C GLY A 480 16.95 -28.39 30.89
N VAL A 481 17.57 -29.42 31.47
CA VAL A 481 16.84 -30.39 32.32
C VAL A 481 16.59 -29.77 33.68
N LEU A 482 15.32 -29.50 34.00
CA LEU A 482 14.83 -29.01 35.28
C LEU A 482 14.48 -30.19 36.17
N SER A 483 15.16 -30.33 37.29
CA SER A 483 14.89 -31.34 38.33
C SER A 483 14.33 -30.65 39.57
N VAL A 484 13.17 -31.11 40.05
CA VAL A 484 12.47 -30.48 41.17
C VAL A 484 12.51 -31.35 42.42
N ASN A 485 12.66 -30.69 43.58
CA ASN A 485 12.54 -31.32 44.87
C ASN A 485 11.07 -31.59 45.22
N PRO A 486 10.79 -32.50 46.16
CA PRO A 486 9.44 -32.72 46.63
C PRO A 486 8.83 -31.45 47.27
N VAL A 487 7.62 -31.11 46.85
CA VAL A 487 6.77 -30.05 47.42
C VAL A 487 5.45 -30.62 47.93
N THR A 488 4.88 -30.00 48.95
CA THR A 488 3.59 -30.37 49.58
C THR A 488 2.42 -29.53 49.10
N THR A 489 2.68 -28.44 48.37
CA THR A 489 1.66 -27.59 47.74
C THR A 489 2.12 -27.19 46.34
N ASP A 490 1.16 -26.91 45.45
CA ASP A 490 1.45 -26.46 44.09
C ASP A 490 2.30 -25.18 44.15
N THR A 491 3.55 -25.28 43.70
CA THR A 491 4.52 -24.20 43.85
C THR A 491 4.95 -23.67 42.47
N PRO A 492 4.66 -22.40 42.14
CA PRO A 492 5.14 -21.81 40.90
C PRO A 492 6.64 -21.51 40.99
N LEU A 493 7.39 -21.91 39.96
CA LEU A 493 8.81 -21.69 39.83
C LEU A 493 9.10 -20.95 38.53
N THR A 494 9.78 -19.81 38.60
CA THR A 494 10.21 -19.08 37.40
C THR A 494 11.57 -19.58 36.95
N VAL A 495 11.65 -20.05 35.71
CA VAL A 495 12.90 -20.38 35.02
C VAL A 495 13.26 -19.25 34.08
N THR A 496 14.49 -18.75 34.17
CA THR A 496 15.01 -17.69 33.31
C THR A 496 16.16 -18.21 32.46
N ALA A 497 16.11 -17.93 31.16
CA ALA A 497 17.16 -18.22 30.20
C ALA A 497 17.80 -16.91 29.71
N SER A 498 19.11 -16.90 29.50
CA SER A 498 19.84 -15.78 28.90
C SER A 498 20.80 -16.28 27.81
N TYR A 499 20.70 -15.70 26.62
CA TYR A 499 21.52 -16.05 25.46
C TYR A 499 22.10 -14.80 24.80
N SER A 500 23.37 -14.88 24.39
CA SER A 500 24.07 -13.77 23.74
C SER A 500 24.71 -14.23 22.43
N GLU A 501 24.56 -13.43 21.37
CA GLU A 501 25.23 -13.62 20.09
C GLU A 501 25.81 -12.28 19.63
N GLY A 502 27.14 -12.19 19.52
CA GLY A 502 27.83 -10.91 19.37
C GLY A 502 27.70 -10.01 20.60
N SER A 503 27.29 -8.75 20.41
CA SER A 503 27.04 -7.78 21.49
C SER A 503 25.60 -7.76 22.00
N VAL A 504 24.70 -8.56 21.43
CA VAL A 504 23.27 -8.58 21.77
C VAL A 504 23.00 -9.73 22.74
N THR A 505 22.28 -9.44 23.83
CA THR A 505 21.84 -10.42 24.83
C THR A 505 20.33 -10.37 24.97
N GLN A 506 19.68 -11.52 24.94
CA GLN A 506 18.25 -11.68 25.12
C GLN A 506 17.96 -12.61 26.29
N THR A 507 16.90 -12.29 27.05
CA THR A 507 16.45 -13.08 28.18
C THR A 507 14.99 -13.49 28.01
N ALA A 508 14.64 -14.63 28.59
CA ALA A 508 13.28 -15.17 28.58
C ALA A 508 12.95 -15.76 29.94
N SER A 509 11.69 -15.68 30.36
CA SER A 509 11.22 -16.30 31.60
C SER A 509 10.00 -17.17 31.33
N TRP A 510 9.93 -18.30 32.02
CA TRP A 510 8.86 -19.28 31.93
C TRP A 510 8.47 -19.75 33.32
N ILE A 511 7.17 -19.84 33.59
CA ILE A 511 6.67 -20.32 34.88
C ILE A 511 6.35 -21.80 34.75
N VAL A 512 7.03 -22.63 35.54
CA VAL A 512 6.73 -24.06 35.70
C VAL A 512 6.02 -24.24 37.03
N THR A 513 4.85 -24.87 37.02
CA THR A 513 4.15 -25.24 38.26
C THR A 513 4.62 -26.61 38.74
N VAL A 514 5.28 -26.67 39.89
CA VAL A 514 5.58 -27.95 40.55
C VAL A 514 4.31 -28.45 41.23
N LYS A 515 3.71 -29.49 40.65
CA LYS A 515 2.46 -30.08 41.11
C LYS A 515 2.70 -30.98 42.31
N ALA A 516 2.10 -30.63 43.45
CA ALA A 516 2.12 -31.51 44.60
C ALA A 516 1.45 -32.85 44.25
N PRO A 517 1.83 -33.97 44.91
CA PRO A 517 1.15 -35.23 44.69
C PRO A 517 -0.36 -35.08 44.93
N PRO A 518 -1.24 -35.65 44.08
CA PRO A 518 -2.66 -35.67 44.35
C PRO A 518 -2.91 -36.37 45.69
N LEU A 519 -3.76 -35.77 46.53
CA LEU A 519 -4.16 -36.34 47.81
C LEU A 519 -4.88 -37.67 47.56
N ALA A 520 -4.30 -38.77 48.05
CA ALA A 520 -4.91 -40.10 48.00
C ALA A 520 -5.31 -40.51 49.42
N PHE A 521 -6.58 -40.82 49.62
CA PHE A 521 -7.06 -41.43 50.86
C PHE A 521 -7.03 -42.95 50.67
N ALA A 522 -6.43 -43.66 51.62
CA ALA A 522 -6.41 -45.12 51.61
C ALA A 522 -7.31 -45.63 52.74
N ILE A 523 -8.33 -46.43 52.38
CA ILE A 523 -8.98 -47.32 53.34
C ILE A 523 -8.08 -48.55 53.48
N ASP A 524 -7.90 -49.04 54.71
CA ASP A 524 -7.31 -50.35 54.94
C ASP A 524 -8.09 -51.42 54.13
N PRO A 525 -7.45 -52.13 53.17
CA PRO A 525 -8.10 -53.13 52.34
C PRO A 525 -8.80 -54.24 53.13
N ALA A 526 -8.41 -54.48 54.39
CA ALA A 526 -9.02 -55.48 55.26
C ALA A 526 -10.49 -55.18 55.64
N THR A 527 -10.98 -53.96 55.40
CA THR A 527 -12.31 -53.50 55.85
C THR A 527 -13.31 -53.23 54.71
N LEU A 528 -12.97 -53.56 53.46
CA LEU A 528 -13.82 -53.38 52.27
C LEU A 528 -15.12 -54.23 52.28
N GLN A 529 -15.18 -55.27 53.13
CA GLN A 529 -16.37 -56.09 53.41
C GLN A 529 -16.59 -56.17 54.93
N ALA A 530 -17.11 -55.10 55.53
CA ALA A 530 -17.39 -55.07 56.97
C ALA A 530 -18.72 -55.75 57.28
N ALA A 531 -18.71 -56.66 58.27
CA ALA A 531 -19.92 -57.23 58.85
C ALA A 531 -20.62 -56.17 59.73
N PRO A 532 -21.95 -56.29 59.95
CA PRO A 532 -22.64 -55.42 60.91
C PRO A 532 -21.97 -55.50 62.30
N GLY A 533 -21.59 -54.35 62.86
CA GLY A 533 -20.91 -54.22 64.16
C GLY A 533 -19.38 -54.07 64.12
N THR A 534 -18.75 -53.97 62.94
CA THR A 534 -17.29 -53.77 62.79
C THR A 534 -16.93 -52.29 62.60
N ASP A 535 -15.79 -51.87 63.16
CA ASP A 535 -15.19 -50.55 62.94
C ASP A 535 -14.28 -50.53 61.71
N ILE A 536 -14.31 -49.41 60.98
CA ILE A 536 -13.54 -49.15 59.77
C ILE A 536 -12.57 -48.02 60.05
N THR A 537 -11.30 -48.21 59.73
CA THR A 537 -10.26 -47.18 59.90
C THR A 537 -9.96 -46.50 58.57
N LEU A 538 -10.01 -45.17 58.56
CA LEU A 538 -9.66 -44.31 57.43
C LEU A 538 -8.30 -43.66 57.70
N SER A 539 -7.41 -43.64 56.71
CA SER A 539 -6.11 -42.96 56.82
C SER A 539 -5.91 -41.92 55.71
N ALA A 540 -5.41 -40.74 56.08
CA ALA A 540 -5.08 -39.67 55.13
C ALA A 540 -3.57 -39.60 54.87
N ALA A 541 -3.16 -39.75 53.60
CA ALA A 541 -1.78 -39.48 53.20
C ALA A 541 -1.66 -38.01 52.73
N GLY A 542 -1.13 -37.14 53.61
CA GLY A 542 -0.78 -35.76 53.24
C GLY A 542 -1.77 -34.65 53.66
N GLY A 543 -2.61 -34.88 54.67
CA GLY A 543 -3.53 -33.86 55.22
C GLY A 543 -4.22 -34.35 56.50
N THR A 544 -5.10 -33.51 57.08
CA THR A 544 -5.93 -33.91 58.24
C THR A 544 -7.39 -34.09 57.87
N ILE A 545 -8.02 -35.15 58.38
CA ILE A 545 -9.45 -35.41 58.19
C ILE A 545 -10.24 -34.45 59.09
N GLN A 546 -11.08 -33.59 58.51
CA GLN A 546 -11.91 -32.64 59.26
C GLN A 546 -13.30 -33.19 59.58
N SER A 547 -13.92 -33.86 58.62
CA SER A 547 -15.23 -34.49 58.78
C SER A 547 -15.44 -35.56 57.72
N CYS A 548 -16.25 -36.56 58.04
CA CYS A 548 -16.71 -37.56 57.10
C CYS A 548 -18.23 -37.67 57.17
N VAL A 549 -18.86 -37.84 56.02
CA VAL A 549 -20.30 -38.11 55.91
C VAL A 549 -20.52 -39.42 55.20
N SER A 550 -21.52 -40.17 55.66
CA SER A 550 -21.94 -41.43 55.05
C SER A 550 -23.15 -41.21 54.15
N SER A 551 -23.16 -41.85 52.99
CA SER A 551 -24.34 -41.91 52.11
C SER A 551 -25.46 -42.80 52.65
N ASN A 552 -25.20 -43.57 53.72
CA ASN A 552 -26.15 -44.46 54.36
C ASN A 552 -26.11 -44.30 55.90
N PRO A 553 -27.21 -43.95 56.56
CA PRO A 553 -27.26 -43.78 58.02
C PRO A 553 -26.97 -45.06 58.81
N ALA A 554 -26.96 -46.23 58.16
CA ALA A 554 -26.54 -47.49 58.77
C ALA A 554 -25.01 -47.64 58.90
N VAL A 555 -24.20 -46.70 58.40
CA VAL A 555 -22.77 -46.60 58.70
C VAL A 555 -22.56 -45.23 59.31
N ILE A 556 -22.19 -45.20 60.59
CA ILE A 556 -22.10 -43.97 61.38
C ILE A 556 -20.61 -43.62 61.50
N PRO A 557 -20.15 -42.52 60.86
CA PRO A 557 -18.82 -42.00 61.11
C PRO A 557 -18.70 -41.61 62.59
N ASP A 558 -17.69 -42.13 63.29
CA ASP A 558 -17.39 -41.72 64.66
C ASP A 558 -16.65 -40.36 64.61
N PRO A 559 -16.97 -39.39 65.48
CA PRO A 559 -16.21 -38.14 65.58
C PRO A 559 -14.76 -38.30 66.10
N LEU A 560 -14.31 -39.48 66.53
CA LEU A 560 -12.95 -39.71 67.02
C LEU A 560 -11.92 -39.68 65.87
N VAL A 561 -11.48 -38.47 65.54
CA VAL A 561 -10.22 -38.21 64.84
C VAL A 561 -9.09 -38.32 65.86
N ASP A 562 -8.00 -39.03 65.55
CA ASP A 562 -6.84 -39.08 66.46
C ASP A 562 -6.25 -37.67 66.71
N SER A 563 -5.44 -37.52 67.75
CA SER A 563 -4.84 -36.22 68.13
C SER A 563 -3.92 -35.61 67.06
N SER A 564 -3.56 -36.36 66.02
CA SER A 564 -2.74 -35.92 64.89
C SER A 564 -3.57 -35.56 63.64
N GLY A 565 -4.87 -35.87 63.61
CA GLY A 565 -5.72 -35.66 62.45
C GLY A 565 -5.57 -36.71 61.35
N SER A 566 -4.78 -37.77 61.56
CA SER A 566 -4.30 -38.67 60.50
C SER A 566 -5.22 -39.87 60.26
N THR A 567 -5.98 -40.28 61.28
CA THR A 567 -6.95 -41.38 61.20
C THR A 567 -8.33 -41.00 61.73
N ALA A 568 -9.37 -41.61 61.15
CA ALA A 568 -10.76 -41.50 61.60
C ALA A 568 -11.43 -42.88 61.55
N THR A 569 -12.40 -43.13 62.44
CA THR A 569 -13.15 -44.40 62.51
C THR A 569 -14.60 -44.24 62.07
N ALA A 570 -15.19 -45.30 61.50
CA ALA A 570 -16.61 -45.39 61.19
C ALA A 570 -17.16 -46.77 61.54
N THR A 571 -18.34 -46.85 62.16
CA THR A 571 -18.94 -48.11 62.61
C THR A 571 -20.11 -48.52 61.72
N VAL A 572 -20.17 -49.78 61.29
CA VAL A 572 -21.34 -50.34 60.59
C VAL A 572 -22.40 -50.74 61.62
N ALA A 573 -23.56 -50.11 61.58
CA ALA A 573 -24.66 -50.40 62.49
C ALA A 573 -25.16 -51.85 62.32
N ALA A 574 -25.52 -52.50 63.44
CA ALA A 574 -26.02 -53.87 63.46
C ALA A 574 -27.31 -54.09 62.63
N SER A 575 -28.00 -53.01 62.25
CA SER A 575 -29.20 -52.98 61.41
C SER A 575 -28.91 -52.85 59.91
N ALA A 576 -27.64 -52.80 59.49
CA ALA A 576 -27.28 -52.57 58.09
C ALA A 576 -27.72 -53.73 57.19
N THR A 577 -28.34 -53.40 56.06
CA THR A 577 -28.84 -54.37 55.08
C THR A 577 -27.68 -54.99 54.30
N ALA A 578 -27.66 -56.31 54.21
CA ALA A 578 -26.74 -57.07 53.38
C ALA A 578 -26.71 -56.57 51.92
N GLY A 579 -25.52 -56.37 51.37
CA GLY A 579 -25.30 -55.90 50.00
C GLY A 579 -25.43 -54.39 49.81
N ALA A 580 -25.72 -53.62 50.86
CA ALA A 580 -25.78 -52.16 50.77
C ALA A 580 -24.41 -51.58 50.37
N GLN A 581 -24.41 -50.79 49.29
CA GLN A 581 -23.28 -49.97 48.90
C GLN A 581 -23.31 -48.67 49.71
N VAL A 582 -22.21 -48.36 50.38
CA VAL A 582 -22.07 -47.16 51.20
C VAL A 582 -20.87 -46.36 50.69
N THR A 583 -21.08 -45.08 50.42
CA THR A 583 -20.01 -44.16 50.06
C THR A 583 -19.73 -43.26 51.25
N LEU A 584 -18.50 -43.32 51.75
CA LEU A 584 -17.98 -42.34 52.69
C LEU A 584 -17.36 -41.19 51.90
N THR A 585 -17.74 -39.96 52.23
CA THR A 585 -17.13 -38.75 51.68
C THR A 585 -16.49 -37.96 52.80
N CYS A 586 -15.17 -37.75 52.74
CA CYS A 586 -14.42 -37.04 53.77
C CYS A 586 -13.86 -35.72 53.24
N LEU A 587 -13.85 -34.70 54.09
CA LEU A 587 -13.30 -33.36 53.83
C LEU A 587 -11.95 -33.20 54.52
N SER A 588 -10.96 -32.68 53.78
CA SER A 588 -9.69 -32.24 54.35
C SER A 588 -9.64 -30.73 54.54
N ASN A 589 -8.67 -30.28 55.35
CA ASN A 589 -8.32 -28.87 55.53
C ASN A 589 -7.73 -28.19 54.27
N THR A 590 -7.47 -28.95 53.20
CA THR A 590 -6.86 -28.50 51.93
C THR A 590 -7.81 -28.57 50.73
N ALA A 591 -9.12 -28.67 50.99
CA ALA A 591 -10.24 -28.48 50.04
C ALA A 591 -10.49 -29.59 49.00
N ALA A 592 -9.81 -30.74 49.05
CA ALA A 592 -10.17 -31.91 48.23
C ALA A 592 -11.04 -32.90 49.02
N SER A 593 -12.25 -33.19 48.51
CA SER A 593 -13.07 -34.29 49.01
C SER A 593 -12.67 -35.59 48.33
N ALA A 594 -12.50 -36.67 49.08
CA ALA A 594 -12.35 -38.01 48.53
C ALA A 594 -13.50 -38.92 48.95
N GLN A 595 -13.81 -39.86 48.05
CA GLN A 595 -14.89 -40.82 48.20
C GLN A 595 -14.33 -42.22 48.24
N ALA A 596 -14.93 -43.06 49.08
CA ALA A 596 -14.58 -44.46 49.13
C ALA A 596 -15.83 -45.32 49.35
N GLY A 597 -15.91 -46.44 48.62
CA GLY A 597 -17.06 -47.34 48.61
C GLY A 597 -16.85 -48.56 49.52
N ILE A 598 -17.88 -48.90 50.29
CA ILE A 598 -17.93 -50.07 51.19
C ILE A 598 -19.15 -50.91 50.82
N THR A 599 -19.00 -52.23 50.84
CA THR A 599 -20.14 -53.16 50.69
C THR A 599 -20.40 -53.84 52.02
N VAL A 600 -21.63 -53.73 52.54
CA VAL A 600 -22.05 -54.47 53.74
C VAL A 600 -22.19 -55.96 53.39
N ALA A 601 -21.42 -56.84 54.03
CA ALA A 601 -21.48 -58.27 53.75
C ALA A 601 -22.81 -58.90 54.21
N ALA A 602 -23.29 -59.92 53.50
CA ALA A 602 -24.49 -60.66 53.89
C ALA A 602 -24.21 -61.57 55.09
N LEU A 603 -25.04 -61.50 56.13
CA LEU A 603 -25.00 -62.46 57.22
C LEU A 603 -25.34 -63.87 56.68
N PRO A 604 -24.69 -64.94 57.17
CA PRO A 604 -25.10 -66.30 56.87
C PRO A 604 -26.58 -66.53 57.25
N SER A 605 -27.23 -67.50 56.60
CA SER A 605 -28.64 -67.81 56.90
C SER A 605 -28.84 -68.15 58.38
N ALA A 606 -30.05 -68.00 58.91
CA ALA A 606 -30.34 -68.36 60.31
C ALA A 606 -29.95 -69.81 60.63
N ALA A 607 -30.13 -70.73 59.67
CA ALA A 607 -29.67 -72.10 59.79
C ALA A 607 -28.15 -72.19 59.88
N GLU A 608 -27.42 -71.46 59.03
CA GLU A 608 -25.94 -71.48 59.05
C GLU A 608 -25.34 -70.92 60.32
N ARG A 609 -25.93 -69.84 60.83
CA ARG A 609 -25.49 -69.24 62.09
C ARG A 609 -25.71 -70.20 63.25
N VAL A 610 -26.84 -70.89 63.27
CA VAL A 610 -27.14 -71.91 64.29
C VAL A 610 -26.27 -73.15 64.13
N PHE A 611 -25.95 -73.59 62.91
CA PHE A 611 -25.07 -74.74 62.68
C PHE A 611 -23.62 -74.44 63.08
N ASN A 612 -23.08 -73.29 62.66
CA ASN A 612 -21.73 -72.87 63.04
C ASN A 612 -21.63 -72.66 64.57
N TRP A 613 -22.66 -72.06 65.18
CA TRP A 613 -22.73 -71.93 66.62
C TRP A 613 -22.79 -73.31 67.31
N ALA A 614 -23.62 -74.23 66.82
CA ALA A 614 -23.75 -75.56 67.40
C ALA A 614 -22.44 -76.36 67.30
N GLU A 615 -21.72 -76.27 66.18
CA GLU A 615 -20.38 -76.84 66.01
C GLU A 615 -19.36 -76.27 67.01
N SER A 616 -19.47 -74.97 67.32
CA SER A 616 -18.60 -74.33 68.31
C SER A 616 -19.01 -74.63 69.75
N ALA A 617 -20.30 -74.77 70.03
CA ALA A 617 -20.86 -74.93 71.37
C ALA A 617 -20.87 -76.39 71.83
N TYR A 618 -21.06 -77.31 70.89
CA TYR A 618 -21.15 -78.76 71.11
C TYR A 618 -20.28 -79.53 70.10
N PRO A 619 -18.95 -79.28 70.07
CA PRO A 619 -18.04 -79.93 69.12
C PRO A 619 -17.98 -81.46 69.28
N GLU A 620 -18.39 -81.99 70.43
CA GLU A 620 -18.54 -83.43 70.69
C GLU A 620 -19.79 -84.04 70.04
N LEU A 621 -20.80 -83.23 69.72
CA LEU A 621 -22.02 -83.69 69.05
C LEU A 621 -21.98 -83.43 67.55
N PHE A 622 -21.26 -82.40 67.11
CA PHE A 622 -21.24 -81.93 65.73
C PHE A 622 -19.80 -81.88 65.20
N SER A 623 -19.30 -83.04 64.76
CA SER A 623 -17.91 -83.21 64.31
C SER A 623 -17.81 -83.96 62.97
N PRO A 624 -16.91 -83.54 62.07
CA PRO A 624 -16.08 -82.33 62.13
C PRO A 624 -16.90 -81.04 61.92
N ALA A 625 -16.38 -79.91 62.38
CA ALA A 625 -17.01 -78.60 62.12
C ALA A 625 -16.80 -78.17 60.67
N GLY A 626 -17.70 -77.32 60.15
CA GLY A 626 -17.65 -76.81 58.77
C GLY A 626 -18.20 -77.76 57.72
N GLU A 627 -19.07 -78.70 58.11
CA GLU A 627 -19.74 -79.59 57.15
C GLU A 627 -20.63 -78.81 56.19
N THR A 628 -20.80 -79.33 54.97
CA THR A 628 -21.53 -78.61 53.93
C THR A 628 -23.03 -78.65 54.21
N THR A 629 -23.68 -77.48 54.24
CA THR A 629 -25.12 -77.37 54.38
C THR A 629 -25.84 -77.83 53.11
N GLN A 630 -26.77 -78.73 53.30
CA GLN A 630 -27.55 -79.37 52.25
C GLN A 630 -29.04 -79.12 52.47
N THR A 631 -29.83 -79.31 51.41
CA THR A 631 -31.29 -79.22 51.48
C THR A 631 -31.93 -80.46 50.88
N ALA A 632 -32.79 -81.13 51.64
CA ALA A 632 -33.58 -82.27 51.16
C ALA A 632 -34.89 -82.39 51.92
N MET A 633 -35.97 -82.76 51.23
CA MET A 633 -37.29 -83.02 51.84
C MET A 633 -37.83 -81.88 52.73
N GLY A 634 -37.47 -80.64 52.39
CA GLY A 634 -37.83 -79.43 53.13
C GLY A 634 -36.97 -79.14 54.37
N TYR A 635 -35.95 -79.95 54.66
CA TYR A 635 -34.96 -79.68 55.70
C TYR A 635 -33.73 -79.01 55.09
N THR A 636 -33.24 -77.97 55.75
CA THR A 636 -31.86 -77.46 55.58
C THR A 636 -31.02 -78.11 56.66
N TYR A 637 -29.99 -78.88 56.34
CA TYR A 637 -29.27 -79.69 57.32
C TYR A 637 -27.78 -79.79 57.04
N ARG A 638 -27.00 -80.14 58.08
CA ARG A 638 -25.63 -80.65 57.97
C ARG A 638 -25.56 -82.07 58.51
N TYR A 639 -24.84 -82.92 57.80
CA TYR A 639 -24.51 -84.28 58.24
C TYR A 639 -23.10 -84.27 58.80
N TYR A 640 -22.96 -84.80 60.01
CA TYR A 640 -21.69 -84.89 60.73
C TYR A 640 -21.20 -86.34 60.67
N PRO A 641 -20.26 -86.67 59.75
CA PRO A 641 -19.88 -88.05 59.47
C PRO A 641 -19.20 -88.76 60.63
N ARG A 642 -18.56 -88.03 61.56
CA ARG A 642 -17.87 -88.65 62.71
C ARG A 642 -18.86 -89.19 63.72
N GLU A 643 -19.84 -88.36 64.08
CA GLU A 643 -20.86 -88.70 65.08
C GLU A 643 -22.10 -89.35 64.44
N ASN A 644 -22.10 -89.49 63.12
CA ASN A 644 -23.19 -90.02 62.30
C ASN A 644 -24.54 -89.38 62.67
N CYS A 645 -24.57 -88.05 62.74
CA CYS A 645 -25.76 -87.30 63.14
C CYS A 645 -26.08 -86.19 62.14
N TYR A 646 -27.30 -85.67 62.20
CA TYR A 646 -27.77 -84.56 61.41
C TYR A 646 -28.30 -83.47 62.32
N LEU A 647 -27.87 -82.23 62.07
CA LEU A 647 -28.51 -81.03 62.59
C LEU A 647 -29.25 -80.35 61.46
N ALA A 648 -30.54 -80.08 61.65
CA ALA A 648 -31.39 -79.56 60.60
C ALA A 648 -32.29 -78.43 61.09
N THR A 649 -32.80 -77.64 60.14
CA THR A 649 -33.85 -76.67 60.36
C THR A 649 -34.96 -76.89 59.33
N LYS A 650 -36.21 -76.75 59.77
CA LYS A 650 -37.40 -76.81 58.92
C LYS A 650 -38.55 -76.08 59.60
N ASP A 651 -39.30 -75.29 58.83
CA ASP A 651 -40.52 -74.60 59.30
C ASP A 651 -40.33 -73.81 60.62
N GLY A 652 -39.17 -73.14 60.77
CA GLY A 652 -38.84 -72.33 61.95
C GLY A 652 -38.42 -73.13 63.19
N ARG A 653 -38.16 -74.43 63.05
CA ARG A 653 -37.71 -75.32 64.13
C ARG A 653 -36.37 -75.97 63.82
N VAL A 654 -35.65 -76.33 64.88
CA VAL A 654 -34.38 -77.07 64.81
C VAL A 654 -34.68 -78.54 65.09
N TYR A 655 -34.08 -79.43 64.29
CA TYR A 655 -34.23 -80.87 64.40
C TYR A 655 -32.86 -81.53 64.54
N TYR A 656 -32.83 -82.61 65.31
CA TYR A 656 -31.68 -83.49 65.44
C TYR A 656 -32.05 -84.92 65.06
N LEU A 657 -31.17 -85.60 64.35
CA LEU A 657 -31.25 -87.02 64.04
C LEU A 657 -29.90 -87.67 64.36
N GLY A 658 -29.89 -88.62 65.29
CA GLY A 658 -28.70 -89.40 65.62
C GLY A 658 -28.96 -90.34 66.79
N SER A 659 -27.89 -90.86 67.38
CA SER A 659 -27.96 -91.82 68.48
C SER A 659 -28.76 -91.31 69.69
N LEU A 660 -28.67 -90.01 70.00
CA LEU A 660 -29.41 -89.37 71.10
C LEU A 660 -30.94 -89.41 70.92
N THR A 661 -31.41 -89.51 69.68
CA THR A 661 -32.83 -89.57 69.35
C THR A 661 -33.26 -90.95 68.86
N GLN A 662 -32.45 -92.00 69.12
CA GLN A 662 -32.68 -93.37 68.66
C GLN A 662 -32.92 -93.44 67.14
N ASP A 663 -32.12 -92.68 66.38
CA ASP A 663 -32.19 -92.57 64.92
C ASP A 663 -33.58 -92.13 64.41
N ARG A 664 -34.29 -91.33 65.20
CA ARG A 664 -35.53 -90.63 64.80
C ARG A 664 -35.28 -89.13 64.70
N ILE A 665 -35.93 -88.48 63.73
CA ILE A 665 -35.92 -87.03 63.62
C ILE A 665 -36.71 -86.46 64.81
N SER A 666 -36.04 -85.72 65.68
CA SER A 666 -36.66 -85.06 66.84
C SER A 666 -36.58 -83.55 66.70
N ASP A 667 -37.69 -82.86 66.94
CA ASP A 667 -37.72 -81.41 67.14
C ASP A 667 -37.06 -81.09 68.48
N VAL A 668 -36.04 -80.21 68.46
CA VAL A 668 -35.26 -79.83 69.65
C VAL A 668 -35.54 -78.39 70.08
N GLY A 669 -36.34 -77.62 69.34
CA GLY A 669 -36.77 -76.29 69.74
C GLY A 669 -36.95 -75.30 68.60
N ALA A 670 -37.34 -74.06 68.95
CA ALA A 670 -37.56 -73.00 67.98
C ALA A 670 -36.23 -72.44 67.44
N LEU A 671 -36.15 -72.26 66.12
CA LEU A 671 -34.97 -71.69 65.46
C LEU A 671 -34.64 -70.28 65.99
N ALA A 672 -35.65 -69.49 66.31
CA ALA A 672 -35.47 -68.14 66.84
C ALA A 672 -34.71 -68.11 68.18
N ASP A 673 -34.95 -69.09 69.06
CA ASP A 673 -34.31 -69.17 70.38
C ASP A 673 -32.83 -69.54 70.23
N TYR A 674 -32.53 -70.51 69.36
CA TYR A 674 -31.16 -70.86 69.03
C TYR A 674 -30.43 -69.74 68.29
N LEU A 675 -31.13 -68.95 67.46
CA LEU A 675 -30.54 -67.80 66.78
C LEU A 675 -30.18 -66.67 67.76
N LEU A 676 -30.95 -66.50 68.84
CA LEU A 676 -30.59 -65.57 69.93
C LEU A 676 -29.31 -66.03 70.64
N GLN A 677 -29.17 -67.34 70.89
CA GLN A 677 -27.97 -67.91 71.50
C GLN A 677 -26.75 -67.81 70.58
N ALA A 678 -26.91 -68.14 69.29
CA ALA A 678 -25.89 -67.97 68.26
C ALA A 678 -25.42 -66.52 68.18
N LYS A 679 -26.36 -65.57 68.15
CA LYS A 679 -26.05 -64.12 68.16
C LYS A 679 -25.27 -63.71 69.41
N ALA A 680 -25.66 -64.19 70.59
CA ALA A 680 -24.96 -63.88 71.84
C ALA A 680 -23.52 -64.44 71.86
N ALA A 681 -23.27 -65.53 71.12
CA ALA A 681 -21.96 -66.16 70.96
C ALA A 681 -21.15 -65.62 69.77
N GLY A 682 -21.64 -64.59 69.05
CA GLY A 682 -20.93 -63.95 67.94
C GLY A 682 -21.12 -64.59 66.56
N PHE A 683 -22.12 -65.46 66.40
CA PHE A 683 -22.48 -66.14 65.14
C PHE A 683 -23.68 -65.50 64.46
#